data_AF-A0A158NVA4-F1
#
_entry.id   AF-A0A158NVA4-F1
#
_cell.length_a   1.000
_cell.length_b   1.000
_cell.length_c   1.000
_cell.angle_alpha   90.00
_cell.angle_beta   90.00
_cell.angle_gamma   90.00
#
_symmetry.space_group_name_H-M   'P 1'
#
loop_
_entity.id
_entity.type
_entity.pdbx_description
1 polymer ?
#
loop_
_entity_poly.entity_id
_entity_poly.type
_entity_poly.pdbx_seq_one_letter_code
_entity_poly.pdbx_strand_id
1 'polypeptide(L)'
;MQGICDNIRTAIEHGRTDIIRSLLDACENGNATEGITRDKILNQPVLEEGTFLLYASKTNQVDIVRTLLNCGADPAVQNADGHNAVDVASSDAIRRIYIEEMLRATAASEVDRVMQLLDAGLDVNSWDSQGSKNTPLHWAACYGNKHIIACLLDKGADVNAENGCGATPLHDAVNRGDIAICQELLQAGANPLVRAIKGTFAGKTPYELSRKKQSLHCFLQRFISNFMLNENETIHSATMSYPDTSYCQKGLTCNMSQLSVESNKSDPAYDVPSRDSRDAGKESPSKSIIDKGSIYNLLWPQPKTINELKNFTAPFIAGKELLISIIQGSESVHKILDVWEISRTHLLELGHDVKIGEVQPSCGKLLNDNMIECIVNRNLFNIADSYQLHITHNSIKVSAGSLAGLHYAVCTFVQILRLSKNQSRSEVCEIEPVFIKDEPRFIHRGILLDISPRGRVPTLEYLLHIIDLLSSFKISHLHLYSRLVQNCDWQLCYSKSEMVTLDRYCRDRHLDIVPTLDVDSNVSQHHLMQMWPIFQDLLAVFPSLNYVHVGPRLTTLLVQADSFDLSVSVNDTLETDMSEVFKSYSCLQELWHILNLSSNTTLLLCSNSLHSKSEFHNIPTNIIFVEYGFQADYDFSEWTEPFRLGGGNVLPSSGTASYNSLAGCPASTYANTRNAIKTSLEQNSIGVVVAHWSGSHHLTPHPFAWIGYLIAAGLAWNSTTEIDLGPDDNYDIPELSVSVRERYITKLLDIHVFQDSEYKIGNALLELGRLDTLVLTLSKNQAVKDLQQIPDNRGSTLYRLLTDPDNVNLEYLSADLFAKMTKQIKRISHSLYEANLSSKFASMEIQELQLTSDLMLTACKIGRTLIGVGVNPNSNMGLAVINLGVCNLPPTFRTDIANKMLAHIEQYKGSWLQRHFPQGLQDSLLVLTSALHRLLQDISLELLCCSRF
;
A
#
# COMPACT_ATOMS: atom_id res chain seq x y z
N MET A 1 37.62 40.95 14.41
CA MET A 1 36.17 41.06 14.69
C MET A 1 35.43 41.75 13.53
N GLN A 2 35.80 42.98 13.14
CA GLN A 2 35.11 43.75 12.08
C GLN A 2 34.94 42.98 10.75
N GLY A 3 36.02 42.40 10.21
CA GLY A 3 35.95 41.68 8.92
C GLY A 3 35.07 40.41 8.94
N ILE A 4 34.96 39.72 10.08
CA ILE A 4 34.02 38.57 10.23
C ILE A 4 32.58 39.09 10.26
N CYS A 5 32.33 40.21 10.93
CA CYS A 5 31.00 40.81 11.02
C CYS A 5 30.52 41.34 9.67
N ASP A 6 31.40 41.95 8.88
CA ASP A 6 31.10 42.41 7.52
C ASP A 6 30.81 41.22 6.57
N ASN A 7 31.54 40.10 6.71
CA ASN A 7 31.29 38.88 5.96
C ASN A 7 29.94 38.23 6.33
N ILE A 8 29.58 38.22 7.62
CA ILE A 8 28.27 37.72 8.05
C ILE A 8 27.17 38.67 7.54
N ARG A 9 27.33 39.99 7.65
CA ARG A 9 26.35 40.96 7.13
C ARG A 9 26.11 40.79 5.63
N THR A 10 27.17 40.69 4.83
CA THR A 10 27.05 40.46 3.39
C THR A 10 26.42 39.10 3.07
N ALA A 11 26.74 38.05 3.83
CA ALA A 11 26.05 36.76 3.70
C ALA A 11 24.56 36.87 4.03
N ILE A 12 24.16 37.71 4.98
CA ILE A 12 22.75 37.99 5.30
C ILE A 12 22.03 38.65 4.12
N GLU A 13 22.62 39.68 3.54
CA GLU A 13 22.04 40.38 2.39
C GLU A 13 21.86 39.46 1.16
N HIS A 14 22.77 38.50 0.98
CA HIS A 14 22.75 37.57 -0.15
C HIS A 14 22.05 36.22 0.16
N GLY A 15 21.45 36.03 1.33
CA GLY A 15 20.74 34.79 1.66
C GLY A 15 21.64 33.55 1.85
N ARG A 16 22.95 33.72 2.10
CA ARG A 16 23.95 32.64 2.10
C ARG A 16 24.10 31.97 3.48
N THR A 17 23.26 30.97 3.76
CA THR A 17 23.29 30.22 5.03
C THR A 17 24.55 29.36 5.21
N ASP A 18 25.16 28.91 4.12
CA ASP A 18 26.39 28.11 4.09
C ASP A 18 27.60 28.87 4.63
N ILE A 19 27.73 30.13 4.24
CA ILE A 19 28.81 31.02 4.70
C ILE A 19 28.65 31.31 6.20
N ILE A 20 27.41 31.55 6.66
CA ILE A 20 27.13 31.83 8.07
C ILE A 20 27.51 30.64 8.95
N ARG A 21 27.11 29.42 8.60
CA ARG A 21 27.48 28.21 9.37
C ARG A 21 28.98 28.00 9.39
N SER A 22 29.64 28.07 8.23
CA SER A 22 31.09 27.92 8.12
C SER A 22 31.87 28.93 8.98
N LEU A 23 31.44 30.20 8.98
CA LEU A 23 32.06 31.24 9.80
C LEU A 23 31.81 31.04 11.30
N LEU A 24 30.61 30.60 11.71
CA LEU A 24 30.30 30.33 13.11
C LEU A 24 31.06 29.11 13.64
N ASP A 25 31.17 28.04 12.84
CA ASP A 25 31.90 26.82 13.21
C ASP A 25 33.42 27.07 13.25
N ALA A 26 33.95 27.93 12.38
CA ALA A 26 35.33 28.40 12.45
C ALA A 26 35.62 29.19 13.74
N CYS A 27 34.63 29.88 14.29
CA CYS A 27 34.75 30.58 15.58
C CYS A 27 34.68 29.63 16.79
N GLU A 28 34.24 28.39 16.61
CA GLU A 28 34.14 27.37 17.66
C GLU A 28 35.46 26.58 17.83
N ASN A 29 36.21 26.40 16.73
CA ASN A 29 37.47 25.63 16.69
C ASN A 29 38.74 26.47 16.94
N GLY A 30 38.62 27.79 17.12
CA GLY A 30 39.74 28.70 17.29
C GLY A 30 40.37 28.64 18.69
N ASN A 31 41.57 28.05 18.82
CA ASN A 31 42.40 28.14 20.01
C ASN A 31 42.64 29.61 20.42
N ALA A 32 41.98 30.05 21.50
CA ALA A 32 42.35 31.08 22.47
C ALA A 32 43.41 32.14 22.09
N THR A 33 43.26 32.83 20.96
CA THR A 33 43.90 34.13 20.71
C THR A 33 42.85 35.11 20.16
N GLU A 34 42.56 36.13 20.95
CA GLU A 34 41.65 37.26 20.70
C GLU A 34 40.14 36.98 20.67
N GLY A 35 39.55 36.75 21.86
CA GLY A 35 38.34 37.43 22.34
C GLY A 35 36.98 37.23 21.65
N ILE A 36 36.90 36.57 20.49
CA ILE A 36 35.69 36.40 19.67
C ILE A 36 35.16 34.97 19.87
N THR A 37 34.17 34.80 20.75
CA THR A 37 33.46 33.53 20.91
C THR A 37 32.18 33.53 20.08
N ARG A 38 31.71 32.34 19.68
CA ARG A 38 30.43 32.14 18.97
C ARG A 38 29.27 32.88 19.64
N ASP A 39 29.18 32.78 20.97
CA ASP A 39 28.16 33.46 21.78
C ASP A 39 28.23 34.99 21.66
N LYS A 40 29.43 35.58 21.63
CA LYS A 40 29.59 37.04 21.44
C LYS A 40 29.13 37.49 20.05
N ILE A 41 29.39 36.69 19.00
CA ILE A 41 28.94 37.01 17.65
C ILE A 41 27.41 36.96 17.56
N LEU A 42 26.79 35.94 18.14
CA LEU A 42 25.34 35.74 18.04
C LEU A 42 24.54 36.70 18.91
N ASN A 43 24.99 36.94 20.15
CA ASN A 43 24.17 37.53 21.21
C ASN A 43 24.64 38.92 21.67
N GLN A 44 25.76 39.47 21.14
CA GLN A 44 26.11 40.87 21.36
C GLN A 44 25.64 41.76 20.19
N PRO A 45 25.17 42.99 20.45
CA PRO A 45 24.81 43.94 19.40
C PRO A 45 26.07 44.52 18.75
N VAL A 46 26.64 43.79 17.78
CA VAL A 46 27.86 44.20 17.06
C VAL A 46 27.55 45.13 15.88
N LEU A 47 26.31 45.15 15.38
CA LEU A 47 25.87 46.03 14.30
C LEU A 47 25.22 47.30 14.88
N GLU A 48 25.24 48.40 14.12
CA GLU A 48 24.51 49.63 14.49
C GLU A 48 23.01 49.37 14.73
N GLU A 49 22.44 48.40 14.01
CA GLU A 49 21.02 48.05 14.15
C GLU A 49 20.73 46.98 15.23
N GLY A 50 21.75 46.37 15.83
CA GLY A 50 21.61 45.32 16.86
C GLY A 50 22.36 44.02 16.55
N THR A 51 21.76 42.88 16.91
CA THR A 51 22.32 41.54 16.64
C THR A 51 22.10 41.12 15.18
N PHE A 52 22.84 40.10 14.70
CA PHE A 52 22.63 39.54 13.37
C PHE A 52 21.23 38.96 13.17
N LEU A 53 20.62 38.41 14.22
CA LEU A 53 19.26 37.88 14.19
C LEU A 53 18.23 38.99 13.99
N LEU A 54 18.41 40.13 14.65
CA LEU A 54 17.57 41.31 14.49
C LEU A 54 17.69 41.88 13.06
N TYR A 55 18.91 42.01 12.55
CA TYR A 55 19.14 42.45 11.17
C TYR A 55 18.53 41.51 10.12
N ALA A 56 18.68 40.19 10.29
CA ALA A 56 18.07 39.18 9.41
C ALA A 56 16.53 39.23 9.45
N SER A 57 15.95 39.52 10.62
CA SER A 57 14.50 39.65 10.81
C SER A 57 13.96 40.92 10.14
N LYS A 58 14.66 42.04 10.28
CA LYS A 58 14.32 43.31 9.62
C LYS A 58 14.42 43.22 8.09
N THR A 59 15.43 42.51 7.59
CA THR A 59 15.65 42.30 6.14
C THR A 59 14.80 41.15 5.56
N ASN A 60 13.94 40.52 6.36
CA ASN A 60 13.03 39.45 5.96
C ASN A 60 13.72 38.21 5.36
N GLN A 61 14.92 37.87 5.85
CA GLN A 61 15.70 36.71 5.40
C GLN A 61 15.34 35.43 6.18
N VAL A 62 14.25 34.77 5.77
CA VAL A 62 13.63 33.60 6.42
C VAL A 62 14.63 32.49 6.76
N ASP A 63 15.38 32.00 5.77
CA ASP A 63 16.30 30.86 5.96
C ASP A 63 17.48 31.18 6.88
N ILE A 64 17.86 32.46 6.92
CA ILE A 64 18.93 32.96 7.77
C ILE A 64 18.45 33.09 9.21
N VAL A 65 17.25 33.63 9.43
CA VAL A 65 16.64 33.66 10.78
C VAL A 65 16.57 32.25 11.35
N ARG A 66 16.07 31.28 10.57
CA ARG A 66 16.05 29.86 10.98
C ARG A 66 17.46 29.31 11.27
N THR A 67 18.44 29.67 10.44
CA THR A 67 19.83 29.21 10.64
C THR A 67 20.45 29.82 11.90
N LEU A 68 20.27 31.12 12.16
CA LEU A 68 20.79 31.78 13.36
C LEU A 68 20.14 31.26 14.65
N LEU A 69 18.83 31.01 14.64
CA LEU A 69 18.13 30.38 15.76
C LEU A 69 18.68 28.97 16.05
N ASN A 70 18.85 28.14 15.01
CA ASN A 70 19.49 26.82 15.13
C ASN A 70 20.93 26.90 15.66
N CYS A 71 21.63 28.00 15.41
CA CYS A 71 22.99 28.21 15.89
C CYS A 71 23.06 28.69 17.35
N GLY A 72 21.93 28.94 18.01
CA GLY A 72 21.84 29.38 19.40
C GLY A 72 21.65 30.89 19.60
N ALA A 73 21.19 31.63 18.58
CA ALA A 73 20.92 33.06 18.74
C ALA A 73 19.73 33.32 19.67
N ASP A 74 19.90 34.27 20.59
CA ASP A 74 18.89 34.71 21.55
C ASP A 74 18.01 35.82 20.93
N PRO A 75 16.69 35.57 20.72
CA PRO A 75 15.77 36.55 20.17
C PRO A 75 15.42 37.68 21.13
N ALA A 76 15.68 37.55 22.44
CA ALA A 76 15.33 38.54 23.45
C ALA A 76 16.31 39.72 23.54
N VAL A 77 17.47 39.63 22.88
CA VAL A 77 18.49 40.69 22.91
C VAL A 77 17.97 41.94 22.20
N GLN A 78 17.98 43.06 22.92
CA GLN A 78 17.51 44.36 22.43
C GLN A 78 18.65 45.19 21.80
N ASN A 79 18.30 46.00 20.80
CA ASN A 79 19.20 47.01 20.24
C ASN A 79 19.18 48.32 21.06
N ALA A 80 19.91 49.34 20.61
CA ALA A 80 19.98 50.65 21.28
C ALA A 80 18.62 51.37 21.36
N ASP A 81 17.67 51.02 20.49
CA ASP A 81 16.30 51.55 20.48
C ASP A 81 15.34 50.77 21.41
N GLY A 82 15.82 49.69 22.05
CA GLY A 82 15.02 48.82 22.93
C GLY A 82 14.19 47.77 22.19
N HIS A 83 14.34 47.62 20.88
CA HIS A 83 13.62 46.61 20.09
C HIS A 83 14.42 45.30 20.03
N ASN A 84 13.73 44.16 20.15
CA ASN A 84 14.31 42.84 19.97
C ASN A 84 14.06 42.28 18.55
N ALA A 85 14.51 41.04 18.28
CA ALA A 85 14.40 40.44 16.95
C ALA A 85 12.96 40.12 16.52
N VAL A 86 12.05 39.91 17.47
CA VAL A 86 10.63 39.63 17.25
C VAL A 86 9.86 40.93 17.01
N ASP A 87 10.23 42.02 17.69
CA ASP A 87 9.62 43.34 17.53
C ASP A 87 9.84 43.90 16.11
N VAL A 88 11.02 43.70 15.54
CA VAL A 88 11.36 44.17 14.18
C VAL A 88 10.79 43.27 13.07
N ALA A 89 10.20 42.12 13.40
CA ALA A 89 9.66 41.18 12.43
C ALA A 89 8.30 41.67 11.88
N SER A 90 8.34 42.44 10.79
CA SER A 90 7.15 42.97 10.11
C SER A 90 6.39 41.92 9.26
N SER A 91 7.05 40.81 8.92
CA SER A 91 6.52 39.77 8.04
C SER A 91 5.93 38.61 8.83
N ASP A 92 4.69 38.20 8.50
CA ASP A 92 4.05 37.02 9.07
C ASP A 92 4.90 35.75 8.89
N ALA A 93 5.68 35.67 7.81
CA ALA A 93 6.58 34.54 7.55
C ALA A 93 7.70 34.45 8.60
N ILE A 94 8.30 35.58 8.98
CA ILE A 94 9.36 35.61 10.00
C ILE A 94 8.77 35.35 11.39
N ARG A 95 7.59 35.94 11.68
CA ARG A 95 6.89 35.70 12.95
C ARG A 95 6.56 34.22 13.17
N ARG A 96 6.18 33.51 12.10
CA ARG A 96 5.95 32.06 12.13
C ARG A 96 7.20 31.26 12.47
N ILE A 97 8.40 31.66 12.02
CA ILE A 97 9.64 30.95 12.36
C ILE A 97 9.89 31.00 13.88
N TYR A 98 9.64 32.13 14.52
CA TYR A 98 9.76 32.23 15.97
C TYR A 98 8.74 31.35 16.71
N ILE A 99 7.51 31.27 16.20
CA ILE A 99 6.48 30.37 16.75
C ILE A 99 6.90 28.89 16.56
N GLU A 100 7.38 28.51 15.37
CA GLU A 100 7.91 27.18 15.07
C GLU A 100 9.06 26.80 16.03
N GLU A 101 9.98 27.73 16.29
CA GLU A 101 11.09 27.54 17.22
C GLU A 101 10.60 27.36 18.66
N MET A 102 9.61 28.15 19.11
CA MET A 102 9.03 27.99 20.44
C MET A 102 8.34 26.64 20.60
N LEU A 103 7.62 26.17 19.58
CA LEU A 103 6.96 24.86 19.60
C LEU A 103 7.95 23.71 19.56
N ARG A 104 9.05 23.84 18.80
CA ARG A 104 10.16 22.87 18.81
C ARG A 104 10.82 22.79 20.18
N ALA A 105 11.17 23.93 20.79
CA ALA A 105 11.73 23.99 22.14
C ALA A 105 10.75 23.41 23.17
N THR A 106 9.44 23.65 22.98
CA THR A 106 8.37 23.06 23.79
C THR A 106 8.35 21.55 23.68
N ALA A 107 8.49 20.96 22.49
CA ALA A 107 8.59 19.51 22.31
C ALA A 107 9.86 18.91 22.93
N ALA A 108 10.99 19.62 22.79
CA ALA A 108 12.30 19.21 23.28
C ALA A 108 12.49 19.34 24.81
N SER A 109 11.51 19.90 25.53
CA SER A 109 11.61 20.18 26.98
C SER A 109 12.63 21.25 27.37
N GLU A 110 12.93 22.19 26.48
CA GLU A 110 13.91 23.27 26.72
C GLU A 110 13.24 24.49 27.38
N VAL A 111 13.08 24.45 28.71
CA VAL A 111 12.37 25.49 29.49
C VAL A 111 13.02 26.87 29.30
N ASP A 112 14.34 26.97 29.38
CA ASP A 112 15.06 28.25 29.28
C ASP A 112 14.86 28.89 27.90
N ARG A 113 14.81 28.07 26.84
CA ARG A 113 14.61 28.54 25.46
C ARG A 113 13.19 29.03 25.23
N VAL A 114 12.19 28.33 25.78
CA VAL A 114 10.79 28.79 25.75
C VAL A 114 10.66 30.13 26.50
N MET A 115 11.32 30.27 27.66
CA MET A 115 11.33 31.52 28.41
C MET A 115 11.97 32.67 27.63
N GLN A 116 13.11 32.45 26.97
CA GLN A 116 13.74 33.45 26.10
C GLN A 116 12.79 33.95 25.00
N LEU A 117 12.07 33.05 24.35
CA LEU A 117 11.12 33.40 23.28
C LEU A 117 9.91 34.17 23.82
N LEU A 118 9.39 33.80 24.99
CA LEU A 118 8.30 34.53 25.64
C LEU A 118 8.75 35.91 26.14
N ASP A 119 9.95 36.02 26.70
CA ASP A 119 10.53 37.29 27.14
C ASP A 119 10.88 38.20 25.95
N ALA A 120 11.11 37.63 24.76
CA ALA A 120 11.18 38.36 23.49
C ALA A 120 9.80 38.86 22.99
N GLY A 121 8.70 38.60 23.71
CA GLY A 121 7.38 39.12 23.39
C GLY A 121 6.54 38.24 22.46
N LEU A 122 6.88 36.94 22.31
CA LEU A 122 5.98 36.01 21.62
C LEU A 122 4.70 35.81 22.41
N ASP A 123 3.58 35.72 21.67
CA ASP A 123 2.30 35.35 22.26
C ASP A 123 2.33 33.89 22.75
N VAL A 124 2.09 33.72 24.05
CA VAL A 124 2.01 32.42 24.73
C VAL A 124 0.90 31.53 24.15
N ASN A 125 -0.13 32.13 23.54
CA ASN A 125 -1.25 31.45 22.88
C ASN A 125 -1.12 31.41 21.35
N SER A 126 0.08 31.63 20.83
CA SER A 126 0.39 31.36 19.42
C SER A 126 0.14 29.90 19.06
N TRP A 127 0.11 29.57 17.77
CA TRP A 127 -0.27 28.24 17.29
C TRP A 127 0.50 27.82 16.06
N ASP A 128 0.59 26.50 15.86
CA ASP A 128 1.42 25.85 14.84
C ASP A 128 1.02 26.15 13.38
N SER A 129 -0.23 25.89 13.02
CA SER A 129 -0.73 26.05 11.66
C SER A 129 -2.23 26.36 11.64
N GLN A 130 -2.72 26.91 10.52
CA GLN A 130 -4.13 27.26 10.37
C GLN A 130 -5.09 26.06 10.47
N GLY A 131 -4.60 24.85 10.15
CA GLY A 131 -5.39 23.63 10.17
C GLY A 131 -5.49 23.01 11.57
N SER A 132 -4.36 22.91 12.27
CA SER A 132 -4.27 22.26 13.58
C SER A 132 -4.52 23.20 14.74
N LYS A 133 -4.08 24.46 14.67
CA LYS A 133 -4.19 25.49 15.72
C LYS A 133 -3.78 25.00 17.12
N ASN A 134 -2.78 24.13 17.22
CA ASN A 134 -2.28 23.68 18.51
C ASN A 134 -1.40 24.78 19.12
N THR A 135 -1.73 25.17 20.35
CA THR A 135 -0.93 26.12 21.14
C THR A 135 0.29 25.44 21.79
N PRO A 136 1.29 26.19 22.27
CA PRO A 136 2.38 25.63 23.08
C PRO A 136 1.88 24.77 24.25
N LEU A 137 0.74 25.11 24.84
CA LEU A 137 0.17 24.34 25.93
C LEU A 137 -0.35 22.96 25.46
N HIS A 138 -0.90 22.85 24.24
CA HIS A 138 -1.24 21.56 23.63
C HIS A 138 0.01 20.71 23.39
N TRP A 139 1.06 21.31 22.85
CA TRP A 139 2.34 20.62 22.61
C TRP A 139 2.93 20.14 23.93
N ALA A 140 3.01 20.99 24.95
CA ALA A 140 3.54 20.62 26.26
C ALA A 140 2.72 19.49 26.92
N ALA A 141 1.39 19.51 26.80
CA ALA A 141 0.51 18.45 27.29
C ALA A 141 0.69 17.12 26.53
N CYS A 142 0.81 17.18 25.21
CA CYS A 142 1.02 16.02 24.34
C CYS A 142 2.38 15.34 24.60
N TYR A 143 3.46 16.12 24.70
CA TYR A 143 4.82 15.60 24.95
C TYR A 143 5.09 15.27 26.43
N GLY A 144 4.27 15.75 27.35
CA GLY A 144 4.39 15.40 28.77
C GLY A 144 5.28 16.34 29.59
N ASN A 145 5.43 17.60 29.17
CA ASN A 145 6.45 18.50 29.67
C ASN A 145 5.93 19.36 30.81
N LYS A 146 5.77 18.76 31.99
CA LYS A 146 5.19 19.40 33.19
C LYS A 146 5.78 20.77 33.52
N HIS A 147 7.11 20.92 33.47
CA HIS A 147 7.79 22.18 33.79
C HIS A 147 7.44 23.29 32.79
N ILE A 148 7.30 22.95 31.50
CA ILE A 148 6.89 23.90 30.47
C ILE A 148 5.40 24.26 30.64
N ILE A 149 4.55 23.31 31.03
CA ILE A 149 3.14 23.59 31.34
C ILE A 149 3.03 24.62 32.47
N ALA A 150 3.74 24.42 33.58
CA ALA A 150 3.76 25.39 34.68
C ALA A 150 4.24 26.77 34.22
N CYS A 151 5.35 26.81 33.47
CA CYS A 151 5.90 28.03 32.89
C CYS A 151 4.92 28.77 31.96
N LEU A 152 4.25 28.06 31.05
CA LEU A 152 3.28 28.63 30.12
C LEU A 152 2.05 29.18 30.85
N LEU A 153 1.57 28.45 31.87
CA LEU A 153 0.44 28.89 32.71
C LEU A 153 0.80 30.13 33.53
N ASP A 154 2.00 30.20 34.12
CA ASP A 154 2.51 31.38 34.84
C ASP A 154 2.62 32.61 33.92
N LYS A 155 2.88 32.39 32.63
CA LYS A 155 2.91 33.43 31.59
C LYS A 155 1.54 33.73 30.96
N GLY A 156 0.46 33.14 31.49
CA GLY A 156 -0.92 33.46 31.10
C GLY A 156 -1.45 32.67 29.88
N ALA A 157 -0.93 31.46 29.64
CA ALA A 157 -1.51 30.56 28.63
C ALA A 157 -2.98 30.24 28.94
N ASP A 158 -3.82 30.27 27.90
CA ASP A 158 -5.22 29.86 28.00
C ASP A 158 -5.31 28.34 28.17
N VAL A 159 -5.59 27.92 29.40
CA VAL A 159 -5.72 26.52 29.81
C VAL A 159 -6.85 25.79 29.06
N ASN A 160 -7.83 26.52 28.53
CA ASN A 160 -8.98 26.00 27.80
C ASN A 160 -8.95 26.32 26.31
N ALA A 161 -7.79 26.74 25.77
CA ALA A 161 -7.64 27.00 24.34
C ALA A 161 -8.10 25.80 23.52
N GLU A 162 -8.98 26.03 22.54
CA GLU A 162 -9.45 25.00 21.62
C GLU A 162 -8.64 25.01 20.32
N ASN A 163 -8.04 23.88 19.98
CA ASN A 163 -7.34 23.72 18.71
C ASN A 163 -8.34 23.58 17.52
N GLY A 164 -7.81 23.38 16.31
CA GLY A 164 -8.61 23.26 15.08
C GLY A 164 -9.61 22.09 15.07
N CYS A 165 -9.48 21.17 16.02
CA CYS A 165 -10.39 20.05 16.25
C CYS A 165 -11.40 20.29 17.39
N GLY A 166 -11.36 21.44 18.06
CA GLY A 166 -12.13 21.72 19.29
C GLY A 166 -11.58 21.01 20.52
N ALA A 167 -10.37 20.43 20.45
CA ALA A 167 -9.74 19.80 21.59
C ALA A 167 -8.97 20.83 22.43
N THR A 168 -8.92 20.61 23.73
CA THR A 168 -8.16 21.42 24.70
C THR A 168 -6.89 20.69 25.15
N PRO A 169 -5.89 21.36 25.76
CA PRO A 169 -4.68 20.70 26.26
C PRO A 169 -4.97 19.56 27.24
N LEU A 170 -6.09 19.63 27.98
CA LEU A 170 -6.52 18.56 28.88
C LEU A 170 -6.94 17.28 28.13
N HIS A 171 -7.44 17.38 26.90
CA HIS A 171 -7.71 16.19 26.07
C HIS A 171 -6.42 15.42 25.78
N ASP A 172 -5.35 16.12 25.42
CA ASP A 172 -4.04 15.53 25.15
C ASP A 172 -3.43 14.92 26.43
N ALA A 173 -3.50 15.63 27.55
CA ALA A 173 -3.02 15.14 28.84
C ALA A 173 -3.74 13.85 29.29
N VAL A 174 -5.08 13.79 29.14
CA VAL A 174 -5.88 12.61 29.48
C VAL A 174 -5.57 11.44 28.53
N ASN A 175 -5.44 11.73 27.23
CA ASN A 175 -5.07 10.74 26.23
C ASN A 175 -3.70 10.12 26.53
N ARG A 176 -2.75 10.91 27.02
CA ARG A 176 -1.45 10.44 27.52
C ARG A 176 -1.58 9.64 28.81
N GLY A 177 -2.49 10.05 29.69
CA GLY A 177 -2.78 9.37 30.96
C GLY A 177 -1.88 9.80 32.10
N ASP A 178 -1.22 10.94 31.96
CA ASP A 178 -0.36 11.48 32.99
C ASP A 178 -1.19 12.29 34.00
N ILE A 179 -1.40 11.70 35.17
CA ILE A 179 -2.17 12.29 36.27
C ILE A 179 -1.51 13.60 36.75
N ALA A 180 -0.18 13.70 36.75
CA ALA A 180 0.51 14.88 37.25
C ALA A 180 0.22 16.10 36.36
N ILE A 181 0.22 15.92 35.04
CA ILE A 181 -0.11 16.99 34.09
C ILE A 181 -1.60 17.32 34.13
N CYS A 182 -2.47 16.30 34.18
CA CYS A 182 -3.90 16.53 34.34
C CYS A 182 -4.19 17.33 35.62
N GLN A 183 -3.46 17.06 36.70
CA GLN A 183 -3.57 17.79 37.95
C GLN A 183 -3.16 19.25 37.81
N GLU A 184 -2.00 19.55 37.21
CA GLU A 184 -1.56 20.93 36.99
C GLU A 184 -2.57 21.73 36.15
N LEU A 185 -3.04 21.15 35.03
CA LEU A 185 -4.04 21.79 34.16
C LEU A 185 -5.37 22.02 34.88
N LEU A 186 -5.88 21.04 35.64
CA LEU A 186 -7.13 21.18 36.40
C LEU A 186 -7.01 22.20 37.54
N GLN A 187 -5.86 22.26 38.22
CA GLN A 187 -5.60 23.28 39.24
C GLN A 187 -5.53 24.69 38.64
N ALA A 188 -5.07 24.81 37.39
CA ALA A 188 -5.09 26.05 36.63
C ALA A 188 -6.44 26.39 35.98
N GLY A 189 -7.50 25.59 36.22
CA GLY A 189 -8.85 25.88 35.74
C GLY A 189 -9.25 25.22 34.42
N ALA A 190 -8.56 24.16 33.99
CA ALA A 190 -8.98 23.38 32.83
C ALA A 190 -10.38 22.79 33.02
N ASN A 191 -11.25 22.93 32.02
CA ASN A 191 -12.60 22.39 32.04
C ASN A 191 -12.61 20.95 31.51
N PRO A 192 -12.92 19.93 32.36
CA PRO A 192 -12.93 18.53 31.95
C PRO A 192 -14.17 18.13 31.12
N LEU A 193 -15.08 19.06 30.83
CA LEU A 193 -16.35 18.84 30.14
C LEU A 193 -16.41 19.45 28.73
N VAL A 194 -15.33 20.09 28.25
CA VAL A 194 -15.27 20.59 26.86
C VAL A 194 -15.31 19.42 25.90
N ARG A 195 -16.13 19.49 24.84
CA ARG A 195 -16.27 18.42 23.85
C ARG A 195 -15.51 18.77 22.58
N ALA A 196 -14.58 17.92 22.17
CA ALA A 196 -13.94 18.09 20.88
C ALA A 196 -14.94 17.92 19.72
N ILE A 197 -14.78 18.74 18.68
CA ILE A 197 -15.71 18.85 17.55
C ILE A 197 -15.39 17.79 16.48
N LYS A 198 -14.11 17.55 16.21
CA LYS A 198 -13.62 16.61 15.18
C LYS A 198 -12.26 16.04 15.57
N GLY A 199 -11.64 15.23 14.72
CA GLY A 199 -10.33 14.63 14.99
C GLY A 199 -10.36 13.45 15.97
N THR A 200 -9.22 13.15 16.59
CA THR A 200 -8.98 11.98 17.47
C THR A 200 -9.94 11.91 18.66
N PHE A 201 -10.41 13.05 19.14
CA PHE A 201 -11.27 13.18 20.32
C PHE A 201 -12.73 13.49 19.98
N ALA A 202 -13.12 13.44 18.69
CA ALA A 202 -14.44 13.87 18.21
C ALA A 202 -15.61 13.39 19.08
N GLY A 203 -16.42 14.35 19.54
CA GLY A 203 -17.63 14.15 20.32
C GLY A 203 -17.41 13.80 21.80
N LYS A 204 -16.17 13.69 22.28
CA LYS A 204 -15.84 13.27 23.65
C LYS A 204 -15.28 14.43 24.48
N THR A 205 -15.55 14.38 25.79
CA THR A 205 -14.89 15.24 26.79
C THR A 205 -13.62 14.61 27.36
N PRO A 206 -12.69 15.38 27.97
CA PRO A 206 -11.59 14.82 28.74
C PRO A 206 -12.06 13.83 29.81
N TYR A 207 -13.20 14.12 30.47
CA TYR A 207 -13.79 13.19 31.42
C TYR A 207 -14.22 11.86 30.79
N GLU A 208 -14.90 11.88 29.64
CA GLU A 208 -15.30 10.67 28.94
C GLU A 208 -14.11 9.88 28.40
N LEU A 209 -13.07 10.58 27.92
CA LEU A 209 -11.81 9.97 27.50
C LEU A 209 -11.11 9.22 28.64
N SER A 210 -11.23 9.71 29.88
CA SER A 210 -10.61 9.08 31.04
C SER A 210 -11.22 7.72 31.43
N ARG A 211 -12.42 7.35 30.95
CA ARG A 211 -13.12 6.09 31.32
C ARG A 211 -12.30 4.82 31.06
N LYS A 212 -11.40 4.85 30.08
CA LYS A 212 -10.50 3.71 29.77
C LYS A 212 -9.35 3.56 30.77
N LYS A 213 -9.11 4.55 31.64
CA LYS A 213 -8.01 4.62 32.61
C LYS A 213 -8.58 4.84 34.00
N GLN A 214 -8.88 3.75 34.72
CA GLN A 214 -9.69 3.80 35.94
C GLN A 214 -9.14 4.72 37.05
N SER A 215 -7.82 4.76 37.24
CA SER A 215 -7.16 5.67 38.19
C SER A 215 -7.34 7.15 37.84
N LEU A 216 -7.22 7.48 36.55
CA LEU A 216 -7.41 8.83 36.03
C LEU A 216 -8.89 9.23 36.02
N HIS A 217 -9.79 8.28 35.72
CA HIS A 217 -11.23 8.51 35.76
C HIS A 217 -11.71 8.91 37.16
N CYS A 218 -11.30 8.15 38.18
CA CYS A 218 -11.60 8.48 39.58
C CYS A 218 -11.02 9.85 39.98
N PHE A 219 -9.85 10.20 39.46
CA PHE A 219 -9.21 11.50 39.69
C PHE A 219 -10.04 12.66 39.09
N LEU A 220 -10.40 12.59 37.80
CA LEU A 220 -11.24 13.63 37.16
C LEU A 220 -12.64 13.71 37.78
N GLN A 221 -13.23 12.58 38.18
CA GLN A 221 -14.54 12.54 38.83
C GLN A 221 -14.57 13.35 40.14
N ARG A 222 -13.47 13.29 40.91
CA ARG A 222 -13.32 14.08 42.14
C ARG A 222 -13.26 15.59 41.85
N PHE A 223 -12.63 15.99 40.76
CA PHE A 223 -12.57 17.40 40.33
C PHE A 223 -13.92 17.91 39.79
N ILE A 224 -14.65 17.11 39.01
CA ILE A 224 -15.98 17.49 38.50
C ILE A 224 -16.99 17.68 39.64
N SER A 225 -16.93 16.83 40.67
CA SER A 225 -17.80 16.96 41.85
C SER A 225 -17.57 18.28 42.59
N ASN A 226 -16.34 18.79 42.58
CA ASN A 226 -16.01 20.12 43.13
C ASN A 226 -16.36 21.26 42.16
N PHE A 227 -16.22 21.05 40.84
CA PHE A 227 -16.54 22.03 39.81
C PHE A 227 -18.06 22.35 39.78
N MET A 228 -18.91 21.32 39.86
CA MET A 228 -20.38 21.46 39.89
C MET A 228 -20.94 22.11 41.17
N LEU A 229 -20.17 22.16 42.26
CA LEU A 229 -20.54 22.90 43.47
C LEU A 229 -20.31 24.41 43.32
N ASN A 230 -19.38 24.83 42.46
CA ASN A 230 -19.04 26.23 42.24
C ASN A 230 -19.90 26.91 41.15
N GLU A 231 -20.49 26.15 40.21
CA GLU A 231 -21.38 26.70 39.16
C GLU A 231 -22.82 26.98 39.63
N ASN A 232 -23.21 26.56 40.84
CA ASN A 232 -24.53 26.84 41.39
C ASN A 232 -24.74 28.32 41.79
N GLU A 233 -23.72 29.18 41.70
CA GLU A 233 -23.85 30.63 41.93
C GLU A 233 -24.09 31.46 40.65
N THR A 234 -24.06 30.87 39.45
CA THR A 234 -24.19 31.60 38.17
C THR A 234 -25.37 31.15 37.29
N ILE A 235 -26.36 30.47 37.85
CA ILE A 235 -27.64 30.21 37.17
C ILE A 235 -28.56 31.42 37.32
N HIS A 236 -28.59 32.31 36.33
CA HIS A 236 -29.80 33.02 35.92
C HIS A 236 -29.65 33.61 34.50
N SER A 237 -29.92 32.80 33.47
CA SER A 237 -30.91 33.19 32.45
C SER A 237 -31.16 32.09 31.42
N ALA A 238 -32.44 31.91 31.13
CA ALA A 238 -33.04 31.34 29.92
C ALA A 238 -33.12 29.80 29.78
N THR A 239 -34.17 29.30 30.41
CA THR A 239 -34.89 28.04 30.18
C THR A 239 -35.62 28.01 28.82
N MET A 240 -35.95 26.78 28.38
CA MET A 240 -37.07 26.31 27.51
C MET A 240 -36.61 25.71 26.17
N SER A 241 -37.15 24.63 25.61
CA SER A 241 -37.87 23.40 26.04
C SER A 241 -38.32 22.72 24.74
N TYR A 242 -38.29 21.38 24.62
CA TYR A 242 -39.18 20.66 23.71
C TYR A 242 -39.63 19.32 24.34
N PRO A 243 -40.93 18.95 24.27
CA PRO A 243 -41.44 17.71 24.83
C PRO A 243 -41.64 16.62 23.77
N ASP A 244 -41.49 15.37 24.19
CA ASP A 244 -42.02 14.17 23.54
C ASP A 244 -43.55 14.14 23.58
N THR A 245 -44.19 13.52 22.59
CA THR A 245 -45.48 12.81 22.76
C THR A 245 -45.69 11.76 21.68
N SER A 246 -46.39 10.69 22.09
CA SER A 246 -46.58 9.40 21.43
C SER A 246 -48.04 9.10 21.05
N TYR A 247 -48.23 8.12 20.16
CA TYR A 247 -49.42 7.27 19.86
C TYR A 247 -50.60 7.82 19.03
N CYS A 248 -51.04 7.09 17.99
CA CYS A 248 -52.05 6.01 18.08
C CYS A 248 -52.33 5.25 16.75
N GLN A 249 -52.73 3.98 16.89
CA GLN A 249 -53.11 2.96 15.86
C GLN A 249 -54.54 3.09 15.30
N LYS A 250 -54.80 2.45 14.13
CA LYS A 250 -55.88 1.46 13.78
C LYS A 250 -56.04 1.37 12.24
N GLY A 251 -56.35 0.26 11.55
CA GLY A 251 -56.70 -1.15 11.82
C GLY A 251 -56.64 -1.96 10.48
N LEU A 252 -56.32 -3.27 10.49
CA LEU A 252 -57.24 -4.45 10.33
C LEU A 252 -57.97 -4.49 8.95
N THR A 253 -57.98 -5.53 8.09
CA THR A 253 -58.02 -7.02 8.27
C THR A 253 -57.64 -7.82 7.00
N CYS A 254 -57.37 -9.11 7.21
CA CYS A 254 -57.01 -10.24 6.32
C CYS A 254 -58.06 -10.69 5.26
N ASN A 255 -57.63 -11.40 4.19
CA ASN A 255 -57.80 -12.86 4.04
C ASN A 255 -57.38 -13.45 2.67
N MET A 256 -56.95 -14.72 2.72
CA MET A 256 -56.60 -15.63 1.62
C MET A 256 -57.78 -16.05 0.73
N SER A 257 -57.47 -16.43 -0.53
CA SER A 257 -58.11 -17.57 -1.22
C SER A 257 -57.24 -18.12 -2.36
N GLN A 258 -57.10 -19.45 -2.39
CA GLN A 258 -56.53 -20.31 -3.45
C GLN A 258 -57.55 -20.61 -4.58
N LEU A 259 -57.07 -21.34 -5.61
CA LEU A 259 -57.74 -22.08 -6.72
C LEU A 259 -57.82 -21.31 -8.05
N SER A 260 -57.66 -21.87 -9.26
CA SER A 260 -57.09 -23.11 -9.83
C SER A 260 -57.42 -23.11 -11.34
N VAL A 261 -56.52 -23.61 -12.20
CA VAL A 261 -56.71 -24.33 -13.49
C VAL A 261 -57.74 -23.81 -14.52
N GLU A 262 -57.31 -23.51 -15.75
CA GLU A 262 -57.70 -24.26 -16.96
C GLU A 262 -57.01 -23.78 -18.26
N SER A 263 -56.70 -24.76 -19.09
CA SER A 263 -56.11 -24.79 -20.43
C SER A 263 -57.07 -24.35 -21.54
N ASN A 264 -56.55 -23.85 -22.67
CA ASN A 264 -57.07 -24.22 -24.01
C ASN A 264 -56.06 -23.94 -25.15
N LYS A 265 -56.05 -24.89 -26.10
CA LYS A 265 -55.18 -25.04 -27.29
C LYS A 265 -55.63 -24.20 -28.48
N SER A 266 -54.71 -23.92 -29.40
CA SER A 266 -54.92 -24.12 -30.86
C SER A 266 -53.62 -23.93 -31.67
N ASP A 267 -53.17 -25.00 -32.34
CA ASP A 267 -52.22 -25.00 -33.49
C ASP A 267 -52.95 -24.57 -34.79
N PRO A 268 -52.22 -24.23 -35.87
CA PRO A 268 -51.84 -25.21 -36.92
C PRO A 268 -50.35 -25.09 -37.35
N ALA A 269 -49.56 -26.17 -37.51
CA ALA A 269 -49.43 -27.08 -38.67
C ALA A 269 -49.13 -26.32 -40.00
N TYR A 270 -48.11 -26.55 -40.84
CA TYR A 270 -47.18 -27.64 -41.26
C TYR A 270 -45.90 -26.92 -41.81
N ASP A 271 -44.70 -27.46 -42.05
CA ASP A 271 -44.30 -28.65 -42.82
C ASP A 271 -42.80 -28.93 -42.60
N VAL A 272 -42.42 -30.19 -42.52
CA VAL A 272 -41.03 -30.68 -42.62
C VAL A 272 -40.96 -31.66 -43.78
N PRO A 273 -39.95 -31.59 -44.65
CA PRO A 273 -39.46 -32.76 -45.36
C PRO A 273 -38.07 -33.17 -44.87
N SER A 274 -37.94 -34.47 -44.62
CA SER A 274 -36.77 -35.21 -44.17
C SER A 274 -35.97 -35.84 -45.32
N ARG A 275 -34.71 -36.23 -45.01
CA ARG A 275 -33.83 -37.26 -45.64
C ARG A 275 -33.03 -36.83 -46.89
N ASP A 276 -31.76 -37.17 -47.13
CA ASP A 276 -30.85 -38.22 -46.60
C ASP A 276 -29.36 -37.88 -46.91
N SER A 277 -28.47 -38.31 -46.01
CA SER A 277 -27.09 -38.83 -46.20
C SER A 277 -25.98 -38.12 -47.05
N ARG A 278 -24.88 -37.84 -46.32
CA ARG A 278 -23.43 -38.09 -46.59
C ARG A 278 -22.57 -37.05 -47.35
N ASP A 279 -21.40 -36.84 -46.74
CA ASP A 279 -20.13 -36.21 -47.16
C ASP A 279 -20.06 -34.68 -47.37
N ALA A 280 -19.39 -33.98 -46.44
CA ALA A 280 -18.13 -33.26 -46.71
C ALA A 280 -17.63 -32.40 -45.52
N GLY A 281 -16.30 -32.37 -45.40
CA GLY A 281 -15.42 -31.68 -44.45
C GLY A 281 -15.75 -30.26 -43.94
N LYS A 282 -15.21 -30.02 -42.73
CA LYS A 282 -14.61 -28.77 -42.21
C LYS A 282 -15.27 -27.44 -42.60
N GLU A 283 -15.92 -26.78 -41.64
CA GLU A 283 -15.77 -25.33 -41.43
C GLU A 283 -15.88 -24.98 -39.95
N SER A 284 -14.77 -24.56 -39.35
CA SER A 284 -14.69 -23.84 -38.09
C SER A 284 -15.11 -22.37 -38.30
N PRO A 285 -15.81 -21.72 -37.37
CA PRO A 285 -16.13 -20.30 -37.52
C PRO A 285 -14.84 -19.46 -37.47
N SER A 286 -14.75 -18.57 -38.44
CA SER A 286 -13.62 -17.71 -38.79
C SER A 286 -13.12 -16.87 -37.61
N LYS A 287 -11.81 -16.95 -37.35
CA LYS A 287 -11.09 -15.98 -36.51
C LYS A 287 -11.21 -14.59 -37.16
N SER A 288 -11.73 -13.61 -36.42
CA SER A 288 -11.66 -12.21 -36.80
C SER A 288 -10.20 -11.77 -36.82
N ILE A 289 -9.78 -11.19 -37.94
CA ILE A 289 -8.42 -10.68 -38.17
C ILE A 289 -8.22 -9.47 -37.24
N ILE A 290 -7.46 -9.66 -36.17
CA ILE A 290 -7.02 -8.59 -35.26
C ILE A 290 -5.94 -7.81 -35.98
N ASP A 291 -6.23 -6.55 -36.32
CA ASP A 291 -5.29 -5.61 -36.91
C ASP A 291 -4.28 -5.16 -35.84
N LYS A 292 -3.02 -5.56 -36.00
CA LYS A 292 -1.96 -5.54 -34.96
C LYS A 292 -1.43 -4.13 -34.59
N GLY A 293 -2.10 -3.06 -35.03
CA GLY A 293 -1.71 -1.66 -34.79
C GLY A 293 -2.74 -0.81 -34.01
N SER A 294 -3.84 -1.41 -33.54
CA SER A 294 -4.90 -0.66 -32.84
C SER A 294 -4.59 -0.37 -31.37
N ILE A 295 -4.96 0.82 -30.88
CA ILE A 295 -4.84 1.20 -29.46
C ILE A 295 -5.62 0.26 -28.54
N TYR A 296 -6.68 -0.38 -29.04
CA TYR A 296 -7.51 -1.30 -28.27
C TYR A 296 -6.77 -2.56 -27.86
N ASN A 297 -5.66 -2.89 -28.54
CA ASN A 297 -4.78 -3.96 -28.09
C ASN A 297 -4.15 -3.64 -26.74
N LEU A 298 -4.03 -2.37 -26.33
CA LEU A 298 -3.44 -1.96 -25.05
C LEU A 298 -4.48 -1.83 -23.91
N LEU A 299 -5.73 -2.24 -24.12
CA LEU A 299 -6.71 -2.37 -23.04
C LEU A 299 -6.35 -3.54 -22.13
N TRP A 300 -6.50 -3.36 -20.82
CA TRP A 300 -6.14 -4.38 -19.83
C TRP A 300 -7.11 -4.46 -18.65
N PRO A 301 -7.63 -5.65 -18.27
CA PRO A 301 -7.45 -6.95 -18.94
C PRO A 301 -7.97 -6.93 -20.37
N GLN A 302 -7.34 -7.72 -21.25
CA GLN A 302 -7.71 -7.74 -22.66
C GLN A 302 -9.16 -8.23 -22.85
N PRO A 303 -10.05 -7.39 -23.41
CA PRO A 303 -11.44 -7.79 -23.65
C PRO A 303 -11.55 -9.02 -24.56
N LYS A 304 -12.54 -9.88 -24.31
CA LYS A 304 -12.75 -11.10 -25.10
C LYS A 304 -13.22 -10.84 -26.53
N THR A 305 -13.99 -9.77 -26.77
CA THR A 305 -14.49 -9.42 -28.10
C THR A 305 -14.37 -7.92 -28.32
N ILE A 306 -13.63 -7.53 -29.36
CA ILE A 306 -13.44 -6.15 -29.80
C ILE A 306 -13.72 -6.11 -31.30
N ASN A 307 -14.73 -5.35 -31.70
CA ASN A 307 -15.09 -5.14 -33.09
C ASN A 307 -14.91 -3.65 -33.43
N GLU A 308 -13.85 -3.34 -34.16
CA GLU A 308 -13.60 -1.98 -34.65
C GLU A 308 -14.49 -1.68 -35.86
N LEU A 309 -15.26 -0.59 -35.78
CA LEU A 309 -16.24 -0.20 -36.80
C LEU A 309 -15.59 0.75 -37.82
N LYS A 310 -14.38 0.42 -38.28
CA LYS A 310 -13.49 1.24 -39.13
C LYS A 310 -14.07 1.67 -40.48
N ASN A 311 -15.12 1.01 -40.96
CA ASN A 311 -15.48 1.11 -42.38
C ASN A 311 -16.47 2.22 -42.76
N PHE A 312 -17.16 2.92 -41.84
CA PHE A 312 -18.26 3.82 -42.25
C PHE A 312 -18.56 5.06 -41.38
N THR A 313 -17.77 5.42 -40.35
CA THR A 313 -18.16 6.50 -39.41
C THR A 313 -16.97 7.30 -38.86
N ALA A 314 -17.16 8.61 -38.67
CA ALA A 314 -16.20 9.51 -38.02
C ALA A 314 -15.90 9.10 -36.56
N PRO A 315 -14.78 9.52 -35.97
CA PRO A 315 -14.50 9.29 -34.55
C PRO A 315 -15.49 10.02 -33.65
N PHE A 316 -15.77 9.44 -32.48
CA PHE A 316 -16.50 10.12 -31.41
C PHE A 316 -15.60 11.16 -30.76
N ILE A 317 -16.09 12.38 -30.60
CA ILE A 317 -15.35 13.47 -29.96
C ILE A 317 -15.81 13.57 -28.51
N ALA A 318 -14.94 13.18 -27.57
CA ALA A 318 -15.23 13.29 -26.14
C ALA A 318 -15.13 14.75 -25.68
N GLY A 319 -16.27 15.36 -25.35
CA GLY A 319 -16.35 16.70 -24.80
C GLY A 319 -15.84 16.81 -23.36
N LYS A 320 -15.64 18.03 -22.87
CA LYS A 320 -15.26 18.28 -21.45
C LYS A 320 -16.32 17.81 -20.46
N GLU A 321 -17.58 17.76 -20.87
CA GLU A 321 -18.70 17.29 -20.07
C GLU A 321 -19.29 16.05 -20.72
N LEU A 322 -19.30 14.94 -19.98
CA LEU A 322 -19.90 13.68 -20.38
C LEU A 322 -21.28 13.56 -19.74
N LEU A 323 -22.32 13.71 -20.55
CA LEU A 323 -23.71 13.67 -20.09
C LEU A 323 -24.22 12.23 -20.04
N ILE A 324 -24.55 11.75 -18.84
CA ILE A 324 -24.99 10.37 -18.60
C ILE A 324 -26.51 10.32 -18.48
N SER A 325 -27.14 9.74 -19.49
CA SER A 325 -28.57 9.40 -19.51
C SER A 325 -28.78 7.98 -18.99
N ILE A 326 -29.64 7.79 -17.99
CA ILE A 326 -29.87 6.48 -17.37
C ILE A 326 -31.20 5.92 -17.85
N ILE A 327 -31.19 4.71 -18.42
CA ILE A 327 -32.41 3.99 -18.76
C ILE A 327 -32.86 3.22 -17.51
N GLN A 328 -34.08 3.51 -17.04
CA GLN A 328 -34.61 2.89 -15.83
C GLN A 328 -34.74 1.36 -16.02
N GLY A 329 -34.03 0.62 -15.16
CA GLY A 329 -34.03 -0.84 -15.11
C GLY A 329 -34.47 -1.38 -13.75
N SER A 330 -34.01 -2.58 -13.40
CA SER A 330 -34.24 -3.18 -12.08
C SER A 330 -33.39 -2.56 -10.97
N GLU A 331 -32.24 -2.00 -11.33
CA GLU A 331 -31.32 -1.36 -10.38
C GLU A 331 -31.71 0.09 -10.07
N SER A 332 -31.38 0.53 -8.85
CA SER A 332 -31.61 1.91 -8.43
C SER A 332 -30.71 2.88 -9.21
N VAL A 333 -31.31 3.97 -9.70
CA VAL A 333 -30.59 5.06 -10.39
C VAL A 333 -29.46 5.62 -9.51
N HIS A 334 -29.68 5.74 -8.20
CA HIS A 334 -28.65 6.23 -7.27
C HIS A 334 -27.42 5.32 -7.25
N LYS A 335 -27.62 4.00 -7.19
CA LYS A 335 -26.51 3.03 -7.21
C LYS A 335 -25.74 3.06 -8.53
N ILE A 336 -26.43 3.30 -9.65
CA ILE A 336 -25.80 3.48 -10.96
C ILE A 336 -24.92 4.74 -10.94
N LEU A 337 -25.43 5.85 -10.40
CA LEU A 337 -24.68 7.10 -10.28
C LEU A 337 -23.47 6.98 -9.34
N ASP A 338 -23.60 6.24 -8.24
CA ASP A 338 -22.49 5.99 -7.31
C ASP A 338 -21.30 5.35 -8.04
N VAL A 339 -21.55 4.39 -8.95
CA VAL A 339 -20.49 3.76 -9.78
C VAL A 339 -19.76 4.78 -10.66
N TRP A 340 -20.49 5.72 -11.25
CA TRP A 340 -19.89 6.78 -12.07
C TRP A 340 -19.10 7.79 -11.22
N GLU A 341 -19.59 8.14 -10.03
CA GLU A 341 -18.92 9.07 -9.11
C GLU A 341 -17.56 8.53 -8.66
N ILE A 342 -17.45 7.21 -8.44
CA ILE A 342 -16.18 6.56 -8.06
C ILE A 342 -15.10 6.75 -9.13
N SER A 343 -15.48 6.77 -10.41
CA SER A 343 -14.55 6.97 -11.54
C SER A 343 -14.34 8.44 -11.90
N ARG A 344 -15.06 9.36 -11.24
CA ARG A 344 -15.04 10.79 -11.58
C ARG A 344 -13.66 11.42 -11.42
N THR A 345 -12.90 11.06 -10.38
CA THR A 345 -11.54 11.56 -10.17
C THR A 345 -10.63 11.24 -11.35
N HIS A 346 -10.65 9.99 -11.82
CA HIS A 346 -9.88 9.53 -12.98
C HIS A 346 -10.33 10.20 -14.29
N LEU A 347 -11.63 10.46 -14.45
CA LEU A 347 -12.16 11.17 -15.61
C LEU A 347 -11.73 12.64 -15.63
N LEU A 348 -11.73 13.31 -14.45
CA LEU A 348 -11.28 14.69 -14.30
C LEU A 348 -9.79 14.84 -14.60
N GLU A 349 -8.95 13.89 -14.18
CA GLU A 349 -7.52 13.82 -14.56
C GLU A 349 -7.32 13.74 -16.08
N LEU A 350 -8.25 13.06 -16.78
CA LEU A 350 -8.26 12.99 -18.24
C LEU A 350 -8.83 14.26 -18.89
N GLY A 351 -9.48 15.15 -18.14
CA GLY A 351 -10.06 16.41 -18.62
C GLY A 351 -11.57 16.35 -18.89
N HIS A 352 -12.25 15.32 -18.38
CA HIS A 352 -13.68 15.07 -18.60
C HIS A 352 -14.43 15.04 -17.25
N ASP A 353 -15.49 15.83 -17.10
CA ASP A 353 -16.39 15.77 -15.94
C ASP A 353 -17.67 15.02 -16.28
N VAL A 354 -18.18 14.28 -15.30
CA VAL A 354 -19.42 13.52 -15.42
C VAL A 354 -20.59 14.39 -14.96
N LYS A 355 -21.61 14.52 -15.82
CA LYS A 355 -22.86 15.21 -15.47
C LYS A 355 -24.06 14.30 -15.65
N ILE A 356 -25.01 14.45 -14.74
CA ILE A 356 -26.27 13.72 -14.76
C ILE A 356 -27.15 14.28 -15.88
N GLY A 357 -27.51 13.44 -16.84
CA GLY A 357 -28.48 13.72 -17.90
C GLY A 357 -29.90 13.31 -17.51
N GLU A 358 -30.73 13.02 -18.51
CA GLU A 358 -32.12 12.60 -18.28
C GLU A 358 -32.23 11.14 -17.81
N VAL A 359 -33.26 10.84 -17.02
CA VAL A 359 -33.66 9.46 -16.72
C VAL A 359 -34.75 9.04 -17.71
N GLN A 360 -34.44 8.07 -18.55
CA GLN A 360 -35.33 7.59 -19.61
C GLN A 360 -36.18 6.40 -19.14
N PRO A 361 -37.43 6.27 -19.64
CA PRO A 361 -38.23 5.07 -19.42
C PRO A 361 -37.60 3.86 -20.13
N SER A 362 -37.96 2.65 -19.70
CA SER A 362 -37.38 1.39 -20.17
C SER A 362 -37.51 1.11 -21.68
N CYS A 363 -38.38 1.84 -22.39
CA CYS A 363 -38.54 1.74 -23.84
C CYS A 363 -37.53 2.57 -24.65
N GLY A 364 -36.72 3.42 -24.01
CA GLY A 364 -35.73 4.31 -24.64
C GLY A 364 -36.37 5.43 -25.48
N LYS A 365 -35.70 6.58 -25.57
CA LYS A 365 -36.02 7.63 -26.56
C LYS A 365 -34.97 7.66 -27.67
N LEU A 366 -35.24 8.39 -28.75
CA LEU A 366 -34.26 8.68 -29.80
C LEU A 366 -33.05 9.43 -29.20
N LEU A 367 -31.85 8.97 -29.57
CA LEU A 367 -30.57 9.51 -29.11
C LEU A 367 -30.43 10.99 -29.51
N ASN A 368 -30.10 11.85 -28.55
CA ASN A 368 -29.51 13.15 -28.82
C ASN A 368 -28.00 12.99 -29.06
N ASP A 369 -27.43 13.83 -29.91
CA ASP A 369 -25.99 13.83 -30.18
C ASP A 369 -25.18 14.09 -28.89
N ASN A 370 -24.06 13.38 -28.73
CA ASN A 370 -23.08 13.47 -27.63
C ASN A 370 -23.57 13.01 -26.24
N MET A 371 -24.48 12.04 -26.18
CA MET A 371 -24.97 11.46 -24.92
C MET A 371 -24.37 10.07 -24.62
N ILE A 372 -24.11 9.79 -23.34
CA ILE A 372 -23.79 8.44 -22.83
C ILE A 372 -25.08 7.82 -22.28
N GLU A 373 -25.58 6.76 -22.91
CA GLU A 373 -26.70 5.98 -22.40
C GLU A 373 -26.22 4.81 -21.54
N CYS A 374 -26.72 4.72 -20.31
CA CYS A 374 -26.35 3.69 -19.36
C CYS A 374 -27.59 2.84 -18.99
N ILE A 375 -27.46 1.52 -19.10
CA ILE A 375 -28.48 0.55 -18.65
C ILE A 375 -27.85 -0.58 -17.85
N VAL A 376 -28.43 -0.88 -16.70
CA VAL A 376 -28.07 -2.06 -15.88
C VAL A 376 -29.28 -2.99 -15.80
N ASN A 377 -29.16 -4.16 -16.43
CA ASN A 377 -30.21 -5.15 -16.49
C ASN A 377 -29.63 -6.56 -16.65
N ARG A 378 -29.83 -7.38 -15.62
CA ARG A 378 -29.36 -8.78 -15.57
C ARG A 378 -29.89 -9.64 -16.72
N ASN A 379 -31.10 -9.38 -17.19
CA ASN A 379 -31.75 -10.21 -18.22
C ASN A 379 -31.12 -10.06 -19.62
N LEU A 380 -30.24 -9.07 -19.82
CA LEU A 380 -29.53 -8.86 -21.08
C LEU A 380 -28.29 -9.77 -21.22
N PHE A 381 -27.88 -10.44 -20.14
CA PHE A 381 -26.61 -11.17 -20.08
C PHE A 381 -26.78 -12.54 -19.43
N ASN A 382 -26.00 -13.52 -19.92
CA ASN A 382 -25.95 -14.85 -19.33
C ASN A 382 -25.10 -14.89 -18.04
N ILE A 383 -24.03 -14.09 -18.00
CA ILE A 383 -23.16 -13.91 -16.84
C ILE A 383 -23.48 -12.55 -16.22
N ALA A 384 -23.64 -12.52 -14.89
CA ALA A 384 -24.11 -11.33 -14.18
C ALA A 384 -23.18 -10.13 -14.36
N ASP A 385 -21.87 -10.34 -14.29
CA ASP A 385 -20.86 -9.27 -14.36
C ASP A 385 -20.35 -8.98 -15.78
N SER A 386 -21.11 -9.41 -16.80
CA SER A 386 -20.85 -9.05 -18.19
C SER A 386 -21.24 -7.60 -18.49
N TYR A 387 -20.58 -7.03 -19.50
CA TYR A 387 -20.94 -5.73 -20.04
C TYR A 387 -20.73 -5.64 -21.56
N GLN A 388 -21.35 -4.62 -22.14
CA GLN A 388 -21.19 -4.20 -23.53
C GLN A 388 -20.96 -2.69 -23.58
N LEU A 389 -19.99 -2.28 -24.38
CA LEU A 389 -19.69 -0.89 -24.66
C LEU A 389 -19.78 -0.68 -26.17
N HIS A 390 -20.71 0.15 -26.61
CA HIS A 390 -20.89 0.50 -28.01
C HIS A 390 -20.64 1.99 -28.20
N ILE A 391 -19.51 2.33 -28.82
CA ILE A 391 -19.11 3.69 -29.12
C ILE A 391 -19.35 3.93 -30.61
N THR A 392 -20.23 4.85 -30.93
CA THR A 392 -20.49 5.35 -32.29
C THR A 392 -20.03 6.79 -32.41
N HIS A 393 -19.99 7.34 -33.63
CA HIS A 393 -19.62 8.73 -33.88
C HIS A 393 -20.43 9.78 -33.07
N ASN A 394 -21.68 9.47 -32.70
CA ASN A 394 -22.58 10.42 -32.02
C ASN A 394 -22.98 10.02 -30.60
N SER A 395 -22.76 8.78 -30.17
CA SER A 395 -23.29 8.29 -28.89
C SER A 395 -22.45 7.16 -28.30
N ILE A 396 -22.46 7.06 -26.97
CA ILE A 396 -21.88 5.92 -26.25
C ILE A 396 -23.01 5.18 -25.54
N LYS A 397 -23.12 3.87 -25.74
CA LYS A 397 -24.06 3.02 -25.01
C LYS A 397 -23.30 2.02 -24.13
N VAL A 398 -23.55 2.11 -22.83
CA VAL A 398 -23.03 1.22 -21.80
C VAL A 398 -24.16 0.33 -21.31
N SER A 399 -24.03 -0.98 -21.50
CA SER A 399 -25.00 -1.98 -21.02
C SER A 399 -24.30 -2.98 -20.11
N ALA A 400 -24.84 -3.23 -18.92
CA ALA A 400 -24.23 -4.14 -17.95
C ALA A 400 -25.27 -5.06 -17.29
N GLY A 401 -24.85 -6.26 -16.88
CA GLY A 401 -25.70 -7.22 -16.18
C GLY A 401 -25.83 -6.97 -14.68
N SER A 402 -24.88 -6.28 -14.07
CA SER A 402 -24.80 -5.96 -12.65
C SER A 402 -24.11 -4.62 -12.42
N LEU A 403 -24.12 -4.11 -11.18
CA LEU A 403 -23.34 -2.92 -10.81
C LEU A 403 -21.82 -3.14 -10.97
N ALA A 404 -21.33 -4.34 -10.66
CA ALA A 404 -19.92 -4.70 -10.91
C ALA A 404 -19.60 -4.72 -12.41
N GLY A 405 -20.50 -5.26 -13.24
CA GLY A 405 -20.38 -5.21 -14.70
C GLY A 405 -20.34 -3.77 -15.22
N LEU A 406 -21.15 -2.87 -14.65
CA LEU A 406 -21.11 -1.44 -15.00
C LEU A 406 -19.77 -0.83 -14.62
N HIS A 407 -19.28 -1.08 -13.41
CA HIS A 407 -17.98 -0.61 -12.96
C HIS A 407 -16.85 -1.07 -13.90
N TYR A 408 -16.86 -2.35 -14.29
CA TYR A 408 -15.88 -2.89 -15.26
C TYR A 408 -15.97 -2.21 -16.64
N ALA A 409 -17.18 -1.89 -17.10
CA ALA A 409 -17.39 -1.14 -18.33
C ALA A 409 -16.81 0.27 -18.25
N VAL A 410 -17.03 0.96 -17.12
CA VAL A 410 -16.48 2.30 -16.86
C VAL A 410 -14.95 2.26 -16.77
N CYS A 411 -14.36 1.26 -16.09
CA CYS A 411 -12.90 1.08 -16.08
C CYS A 411 -12.33 0.92 -17.50
N THR A 412 -12.96 0.10 -18.35
CA THR A 412 -12.54 -0.04 -19.75
C THR A 412 -12.72 1.26 -20.53
N PHE A 413 -13.80 2.01 -20.32
CA PHE A 413 -14.01 3.30 -20.94
C PHE A 413 -12.95 4.34 -20.54
N VAL A 414 -12.59 4.41 -19.26
CA VAL A 414 -11.50 5.27 -18.75
C VAL A 414 -10.16 4.91 -19.42
N GLN A 415 -9.87 3.62 -19.61
CA GLN A 415 -8.66 3.20 -20.33
C GLN A 415 -8.68 3.61 -21.80
N ILE A 416 -9.83 3.51 -22.49
CA ILE A 416 -9.98 3.98 -23.88
C ILE A 416 -9.67 5.48 -23.97
N LEU A 417 -10.27 6.30 -23.09
CA LEU A 417 -9.99 7.74 -23.04
C LEU A 417 -8.50 8.04 -22.82
N ARG A 418 -7.86 7.33 -21.90
CA ARG A 418 -6.42 7.46 -21.64
C ARG A 418 -5.58 7.13 -22.87
N LEU A 419 -5.87 6.03 -23.54
CA LEU A 419 -5.15 5.60 -24.74
C LEU A 419 -5.34 6.56 -25.91
N SER A 420 -6.58 7.01 -26.15
CA SER A 420 -6.93 8.01 -27.16
C SER A 420 -6.19 9.33 -26.94
N LYS A 421 -6.16 9.84 -25.69
CA LYS A 421 -5.46 11.08 -25.32
C LYS A 421 -3.95 10.98 -25.56
N ASN A 422 -3.35 9.85 -25.22
CA ASN A 422 -1.91 9.62 -25.42
C ASN A 422 -1.54 9.52 -26.91
N GLN A 423 -2.44 9.03 -27.76
CA GLN A 423 -2.21 8.91 -29.19
C GLN A 423 -2.37 10.23 -29.94
N SER A 424 -3.41 11.02 -29.64
CA SER A 424 -3.75 12.21 -30.43
C SER A 424 -2.82 13.41 -30.19
N ARG A 425 -2.15 13.50 -29.03
CA ARG A 425 -1.36 14.67 -28.56
C ARG A 425 -2.09 16.03 -28.73
N SER A 426 -3.40 15.99 -28.97
CA SER A 426 -4.28 17.10 -29.28
C SER A 426 -5.13 17.41 -28.05
N GLU A 427 -5.62 18.64 -27.92
CA GLU A 427 -6.58 19.00 -26.85
C GLU A 427 -7.90 18.24 -26.98
N VAL A 428 -8.20 17.69 -28.16
CA VAL A 428 -9.42 16.94 -28.45
C VAL A 428 -9.16 15.44 -28.33
N CYS A 429 -9.97 14.76 -27.51
CA CYS A 429 -9.94 13.31 -27.34
C CYS A 429 -10.89 12.66 -28.35
N GLU A 430 -10.30 12.01 -29.37
CA GLU A 430 -11.02 11.30 -30.42
C GLU A 430 -11.00 9.79 -30.14
N ILE A 431 -12.18 9.15 -30.22
CA ILE A 431 -12.35 7.72 -29.98
C ILE A 431 -12.88 7.06 -31.26
N GLU A 432 -12.11 6.12 -31.79
CA GLU A 432 -12.52 5.35 -32.96
C GLU A 432 -13.76 4.49 -32.65
N PRO A 433 -14.78 4.46 -33.51
CA PRO A 433 -16.00 3.69 -33.25
C PRO A 433 -15.70 2.21 -32.99
N VAL A 434 -16.19 1.69 -31.87
CA VAL A 434 -15.86 0.35 -31.38
C VAL A 434 -17.03 -0.28 -30.66
N PHE A 435 -17.20 -1.58 -30.87
CA PHE A 435 -18.10 -2.41 -30.09
C PHE A 435 -17.30 -3.43 -29.28
N ILE A 436 -17.40 -3.35 -27.96
CA ILE A 436 -16.76 -4.25 -27.01
C ILE A 436 -17.85 -5.04 -26.28
N LYS A 437 -17.70 -6.36 -26.25
CA LYS A 437 -18.50 -7.25 -25.41
C LYS A 437 -17.54 -8.06 -24.55
N ASP A 438 -17.74 -8.03 -23.25
CA ASP A 438 -16.76 -8.60 -22.32
C ASP A 438 -17.41 -9.17 -21.05
N GLU A 439 -16.71 -10.12 -20.44
CA GLU A 439 -17.17 -10.82 -19.24
C GLU A 439 -15.99 -11.49 -18.52
N PRO A 440 -15.99 -11.60 -17.18
CA PRO A 440 -14.92 -12.28 -16.45
C PRO A 440 -14.85 -13.78 -16.79
N ARG A 441 -13.65 -14.37 -16.77
CA ARG A 441 -13.49 -15.84 -16.83
C ARG A 441 -13.68 -16.50 -15.47
N PHE A 442 -13.08 -15.95 -14.43
CA PHE A 442 -13.20 -16.45 -13.06
C PHE A 442 -13.93 -15.45 -12.18
N ILE A 443 -14.69 -15.93 -11.21
CA ILE A 443 -15.36 -15.09 -10.21
C ILE A 443 -14.38 -14.60 -9.14
N HIS A 444 -13.41 -15.44 -8.77
CA HIS A 444 -12.42 -15.16 -7.72
C HIS A 444 -11.07 -14.80 -8.34
N ARG A 445 -10.91 -13.53 -8.69
CA ARG A 445 -9.65 -12.95 -9.18
C ARG A 445 -9.02 -12.23 -8.00
N GLY A 446 -8.15 -12.95 -7.28
CA GLY A 446 -7.63 -12.53 -5.99
C GLY A 446 -6.18 -12.06 -6.03
N ILE A 447 -5.86 -11.07 -5.19
CA ILE A 447 -4.48 -10.71 -4.85
C ILE A 447 -4.32 -10.85 -3.34
N LEU A 448 -3.25 -11.49 -2.90
CA LEU A 448 -2.89 -11.59 -1.49
C LEU A 448 -1.74 -10.66 -1.18
N LEU A 449 -1.98 -9.75 -0.23
CA LEU A 449 -1.02 -8.81 0.29
C LEU A 449 -0.66 -9.19 1.73
N ASP A 450 0.63 -9.41 1.98
CA ASP A 450 1.15 -9.59 3.32
C ASP A 450 1.19 -8.25 4.07
N ILE A 451 0.30 -8.11 5.06
CA ILE A 451 0.21 -6.96 5.96
C ILE A 451 0.74 -7.27 7.36
N SER A 452 1.50 -8.37 7.51
CA SER A 452 2.11 -8.72 8.78
C SER A 452 3.20 -7.71 9.16
N PRO A 453 3.41 -7.43 10.46
CA PRO A 453 4.35 -6.41 10.94
C PRO A 453 5.83 -6.76 10.70
N ARG A 454 6.13 -7.88 10.05
CA ARG A 454 7.48 -8.25 9.59
C ARG A 454 7.75 -7.84 8.14
N GLY A 455 6.71 -7.52 7.39
CA GLY A 455 6.78 -7.20 5.97
C GLY A 455 6.83 -5.71 5.67
N ARG A 456 6.88 -5.41 4.37
CA ARG A 456 6.82 -4.05 3.86
C ARG A 456 5.37 -3.61 3.71
N VAL A 457 4.74 -3.22 4.82
CA VAL A 457 3.31 -2.90 4.85
C VAL A 457 3.05 -1.48 4.34
N PRO A 458 2.24 -1.30 3.27
CA PRO A 458 1.88 0.02 2.76
C PRO A 458 1.24 0.92 3.82
N THR A 459 1.47 2.22 3.74
CA THR A 459 0.61 3.20 4.43
C THR A 459 -0.81 3.14 3.86
N LEU A 460 -1.81 3.59 4.63
CA LEU A 460 -3.20 3.59 4.16
C LEU A 460 -3.35 4.33 2.83
N GLU A 461 -2.73 5.50 2.70
CA GLU A 461 -2.78 6.31 1.48
C GLU A 461 -2.22 5.57 0.26
N TYR A 462 -1.09 4.88 0.43
CA TYR A 462 -0.49 4.09 -0.65
C TYR A 462 -1.33 2.85 -0.96
N LEU A 463 -1.92 2.20 0.05
CA LEU A 463 -2.82 1.06 -0.15
C LEU A 463 -4.08 1.43 -0.93
N LEU A 464 -4.70 2.58 -0.63
CA LEU A 464 -5.87 3.06 -1.37
C LEU A 464 -5.55 3.29 -2.86
N HIS A 465 -4.37 3.82 -3.16
CA HIS A 465 -3.90 3.96 -4.54
C HIS A 465 -3.66 2.59 -5.22
N ILE A 466 -3.09 1.61 -4.51
CA ILE A 466 -2.98 0.24 -5.02
C ILE A 466 -4.39 -0.30 -5.33
N ILE A 467 -5.37 -0.10 -4.43
CA ILE A 467 -6.75 -0.56 -4.63
C ILE A 467 -7.42 0.08 -5.85
N ASP A 468 -7.22 1.38 -6.08
CA ASP A 468 -7.70 2.06 -7.30
C ASP A 468 -7.18 1.37 -8.56
N LEU A 469 -5.87 1.08 -8.60
CA LEU A 469 -5.24 0.39 -9.72
C LEU A 469 -5.75 -1.06 -9.86
N LEU A 470 -5.83 -1.83 -8.76
CA LEU A 470 -6.35 -3.21 -8.78
C LEU A 470 -7.80 -3.26 -9.28
N SER A 471 -8.63 -2.32 -8.83
CA SER A 471 -10.02 -2.18 -9.27
C SER A 471 -10.10 -1.80 -10.76
N SER A 472 -9.21 -0.92 -11.25
CA SER A 472 -9.12 -0.60 -12.68
C SER A 472 -8.74 -1.80 -13.56
N PHE A 473 -8.00 -2.75 -12.99
CA PHE A 473 -7.68 -4.05 -13.61
C PHE A 473 -8.71 -5.14 -13.32
N LYS A 474 -9.88 -4.78 -12.78
CA LYS A 474 -11.02 -5.67 -12.54
C LYS A 474 -10.70 -6.82 -11.59
N ILE A 475 -9.74 -6.63 -10.68
CA ILE A 475 -9.50 -7.54 -9.55
C ILE A 475 -10.72 -7.51 -8.62
N SER A 476 -11.08 -8.68 -8.11
CA SER A 476 -12.32 -8.87 -7.34
C SER A 476 -12.10 -9.06 -5.85
N HIS A 477 -10.95 -9.61 -5.44
CA HIS A 477 -10.70 -9.95 -4.04
C HIS A 477 -9.30 -9.50 -3.63
N LEU A 478 -9.20 -8.87 -2.45
CA LEU A 478 -7.93 -8.52 -1.79
C LEU A 478 -7.82 -9.28 -0.48
N HIS A 479 -6.94 -10.27 -0.45
CA HIS A 479 -6.63 -11.07 0.72
C HIS A 479 -5.60 -10.33 1.56
N LEU A 480 -5.95 -9.98 2.79
CA LEU A 480 -5.05 -9.31 3.72
C LEU A 480 -4.46 -10.36 4.66
N TYR A 481 -3.24 -10.81 4.35
CA TYR A 481 -2.51 -11.80 5.14
C TYR A 481 -1.91 -11.18 6.38
N SER A 482 -2.23 -11.77 7.53
CA SER A 482 -1.74 -11.39 8.84
C SER A 482 -1.16 -12.60 9.55
N ARG A 483 -0.02 -12.40 10.21
CA ARG A 483 0.64 -13.42 11.02
C ARG A 483 0.61 -12.99 12.47
N LEU A 484 -0.17 -13.70 13.28
CA LEU A 484 -0.43 -13.37 14.67
C LEU A 484 0.56 -14.07 15.61
N VAL A 485 1.01 -13.35 16.62
CA VAL A 485 1.76 -13.88 17.77
C VAL A 485 0.81 -14.18 18.93
N GLN A 486 1.29 -14.89 19.96
CA GLN A 486 0.49 -15.29 21.15
C GLN A 486 -0.14 -14.11 21.94
N ASN A 487 0.19 -12.85 21.63
CA ASN A 487 -0.36 -11.71 22.35
C ASN A 487 -1.88 -11.54 22.13
N CYS A 488 -2.59 -11.01 23.14
CA CYS A 488 -4.02 -10.72 23.09
C CYS A 488 -4.36 -9.27 22.66
N ASP A 489 -3.36 -8.43 22.39
CA ASP A 489 -3.55 -7.05 21.89
C ASP A 489 -3.72 -7.00 20.36
N TRP A 490 -4.34 -5.94 19.84
CA TRP A 490 -4.47 -5.70 18.39
C TRP A 490 -3.12 -5.75 17.65
N GLN A 491 -3.01 -6.59 16.62
CA GLN A 491 -1.72 -6.85 15.93
C GLN A 491 -1.66 -6.41 14.46
N LEU A 492 -2.76 -5.96 13.85
CA LEU A 492 -2.71 -5.44 12.49
C LEU A 492 -2.07 -4.05 12.48
N CYS A 493 -1.32 -3.74 11.42
CA CYS A 493 -0.70 -2.42 11.24
C CYS A 493 -1.72 -1.29 11.08
N TYR A 494 -2.90 -1.59 10.53
CA TYR A 494 -4.02 -0.66 10.43
C TYR A 494 -4.88 -0.74 11.68
N SER A 495 -5.38 0.39 12.16
CA SER A 495 -6.35 0.46 13.25
C SER A 495 -7.71 -0.13 12.85
N LYS A 496 -8.53 -0.49 13.85
CA LYS A 496 -9.90 -1.00 13.63
C LYS A 496 -10.74 -0.04 12.75
N SER A 497 -10.62 1.28 12.95
CA SER A 497 -11.34 2.27 12.13
C SER A 497 -10.82 2.34 10.69
N GLU A 498 -9.50 2.29 10.50
CA GLU A 498 -8.91 2.29 9.16
C GLU A 498 -9.32 1.04 8.38
N MET A 499 -9.39 -0.12 9.02
CA MET A 499 -9.86 -1.34 8.39
C MET A 499 -11.32 -1.25 7.91
N VAL A 500 -12.22 -0.64 8.70
CA VAL A 500 -13.61 -0.41 8.29
C VAL A 500 -13.68 0.59 7.12
N THR A 501 -12.88 1.67 7.16
CA THR A 501 -12.80 2.63 6.05
C THR A 501 -12.24 1.99 4.78
N LEU A 502 -11.19 1.19 4.91
CA LEU A 502 -10.55 0.45 3.82
C LEU A 502 -11.55 -0.49 3.15
N ASP A 503 -12.28 -1.25 3.96
CA ASP A 503 -13.28 -2.19 3.49
C ASP A 503 -14.46 -1.50 2.78
N ARG A 504 -14.93 -0.34 3.28
CA ARG A 504 -15.90 0.49 2.56
C ARG A 504 -15.35 0.96 1.21
N TYR A 505 -14.12 1.45 1.18
CA TYR A 505 -13.45 1.94 -0.03
C TYR A 505 -13.33 0.85 -1.11
N CYS A 506 -12.97 -0.36 -0.70
CA CYS A 506 -12.88 -1.54 -1.55
C CYS A 506 -14.24 -1.93 -2.13
N ARG A 507 -15.30 -2.00 -1.30
CA ARG A 507 -16.64 -2.39 -1.77
C ARG A 507 -17.24 -1.42 -2.77
N ASP A 508 -17.06 -0.13 -2.54
CA ASP A 508 -17.51 0.90 -3.48
C ASP A 508 -16.91 0.61 -4.87
N ARG A 509 -15.66 0.13 -4.91
CA ARG A 509 -14.90 -0.27 -6.12
C ARG A 509 -15.07 -1.72 -6.57
N HIS A 510 -16.10 -2.40 -6.09
CA HIS A 510 -16.40 -3.80 -6.44
C HIS A 510 -15.24 -4.77 -6.20
N LEU A 511 -14.51 -4.54 -5.11
CA LEU A 511 -13.43 -5.37 -4.62
C LEU A 511 -13.73 -5.78 -3.17
N ASP A 512 -13.72 -7.07 -2.89
CA ASP A 512 -14.02 -7.62 -1.56
C ASP A 512 -12.73 -7.89 -0.79
N ILE A 513 -12.70 -7.50 0.49
CA ILE A 513 -11.58 -7.80 1.38
C ILE A 513 -11.79 -9.19 1.99
N VAL A 514 -10.76 -10.03 1.92
CA VAL A 514 -10.75 -11.37 2.53
C VAL A 514 -9.76 -11.38 3.70
N PRO A 515 -10.21 -11.51 4.96
CA PRO A 515 -9.30 -11.67 6.09
C PRO A 515 -8.50 -12.96 5.91
N THR A 516 -7.17 -12.85 5.91
CA THR A 516 -6.28 -14.01 5.85
C THR A 516 -5.47 -14.10 7.14
N LEU A 517 -5.77 -15.12 7.93
CA LEU A 517 -5.30 -15.31 9.30
C LEU A 517 -4.29 -16.44 9.36
N ASP A 518 -3.12 -16.17 9.93
CA ASP A 518 -2.10 -17.17 10.20
C ASP A 518 -1.43 -16.89 11.54
N VAL A 519 -0.61 -17.81 12.02
CA VAL A 519 0.10 -17.67 13.30
C VAL A 519 1.60 -17.84 13.13
N ASP A 520 2.36 -17.22 14.04
CA ASP A 520 3.82 -17.32 14.05
C ASP A 520 4.29 -18.74 14.44
N SER A 521 5.52 -19.06 14.06
CA SER A 521 6.18 -20.35 14.26
C SER A 521 6.25 -20.79 15.72
N ASN A 522 6.29 -19.85 16.66
CA ASN A 522 6.30 -20.09 18.11
C ASN A 522 4.92 -20.45 18.70
N VAL A 523 3.84 -20.32 17.92
CA VAL A 523 2.50 -20.70 18.35
C VAL A 523 2.34 -22.22 18.23
N SER A 524 1.92 -22.82 19.34
CA SER A 524 1.59 -24.25 19.47
C SER A 524 0.08 -24.42 19.59
N GLN A 525 -0.41 -25.65 19.51
CA GLN A 525 -1.84 -25.95 19.67
C GLN A 525 -2.39 -25.49 21.04
N HIS A 526 -1.59 -25.57 22.10
CA HIS A 526 -2.01 -25.11 23.43
C HIS A 526 -2.25 -23.60 23.48
N HIS A 527 -1.45 -22.83 22.74
CA HIS A 527 -1.58 -21.37 22.68
C HIS A 527 -2.83 -20.93 21.90
N LEU A 528 -3.31 -21.73 20.94
CA LEU A 528 -4.49 -21.38 20.13
C LEU A 528 -5.74 -21.12 20.97
N MET A 529 -5.97 -21.92 22.02
CA MET A 529 -7.14 -21.74 22.91
C MET A 529 -7.17 -20.36 23.56
N GLN A 530 -6.00 -19.75 23.80
CA GLN A 530 -5.88 -18.41 24.38
C GLN A 530 -6.02 -17.31 23.32
N MET A 531 -5.80 -17.62 22.04
CA MET A 531 -5.86 -16.68 20.93
C MET A 531 -7.27 -16.51 20.33
N TRP A 532 -8.25 -17.35 20.69
CA TRP A 532 -9.61 -17.25 20.13
C TRP A 532 -10.26 -15.87 20.27
N PRO A 533 -10.15 -15.16 21.42
CA PRO A 533 -10.63 -13.80 21.53
C PRO A 533 -10.02 -12.87 20.48
N ILE A 534 -8.72 -13.01 20.16
CA ILE A 534 -8.08 -12.14 19.18
C ILE A 534 -8.55 -12.41 17.76
N PHE A 535 -8.79 -13.67 17.39
CA PHE A 535 -9.35 -13.99 16.07
C PHE A 535 -10.76 -13.42 15.93
N GLN A 536 -11.59 -13.52 16.97
CA GLN A 536 -12.92 -12.92 16.98
C GLN A 536 -12.86 -11.40 16.87
N ASP A 537 -11.98 -10.76 17.64
CA ASP A 537 -11.75 -9.32 17.59
C ASP A 537 -11.29 -8.84 16.22
N LEU A 538 -10.46 -9.62 15.53
CA LEU A 538 -9.99 -9.34 14.17
C LEU A 538 -11.11 -9.52 13.15
N LEU A 539 -11.81 -10.65 13.18
CA LEU A 539 -12.90 -10.97 12.25
C LEU A 539 -14.08 -10.00 12.39
N ALA A 540 -14.37 -9.50 13.60
CA ALA A 540 -15.43 -8.54 13.86
C ALA A 540 -15.23 -7.18 13.16
N VAL A 541 -14.02 -6.87 12.71
CA VAL A 541 -13.71 -5.63 11.98
C VAL A 541 -14.09 -5.72 10.50
N PHE A 542 -14.27 -6.92 9.96
CA PHE A 542 -14.67 -7.14 8.58
C PHE A 542 -16.21 -7.21 8.50
N PRO A 543 -16.88 -6.24 7.85
CA PRO A 543 -18.35 -6.21 7.78
C PRO A 543 -18.96 -7.32 6.92
N SER A 544 -18.16 -7.95 6.05
CA SER A 544 -18.56 -9.13 5.28
C SER A 544 -17.56 -10.25 5.53
N LEU A 545 -18.07 -11.41 5.93
CA LEU A 545 -17.29 -12.64 6.15
C LEU A 545 -17.77 -13.73 5.16
N ASN A 546 -17.91 -13.37 3.88
CA ASN A 546 -18.23 -14.34 2.83
C ASN A 546 -17.10 -15.35 2.65
N TYR A 547 -15.85 -14.88 2.74
CA TYR A 547 -14.65 -15.69 2.72
C TYR A 547 -13.79 -15.39 3.93
N VAL A 548 -13.26 -16.42 4.57
CA VAL A 548 -12.21 -16.31 5.59
C VAL A 548 -11.09 -17.26 5.22
N HIS A 549 -9.87 -16.75 5.15
CA HIS A 549 -8.71 -17.49 4.69
C HIS A 549 -7.77 -17.83 5.85
N VAL A 550 -7.40 -19.10 5.94
CA VAL A 550 -6.57 -19.67 6.98
C VAL A 550 -5.22 -20.03 6.36
N GLY A 551 -4.17 -19.40 6.85
CA GLY A 551 -2.81 -19.58 6.34
C GLY A 551 -2.21 -20.95 6.66
N PRO A 552 -1.00 -21.24 6.14
CA PRO A 552 -0.36 -22.54 6.24
C PRO A 552 -0.18 -23.05 7.67
N ARG A 553 0.36 -22.21 8.56
CA ARG A 553 0.69 -22.63 9.92
C ARG A 553 -0.57 -22.87 10.74
N LEU A 554 -1.54 -21.96 10.65
CA LEU A 554 -2.81 -22.10 11.34
C LEU A 554 -3.60 -23.31 10.82
N THR A 555 -3.61 -23.57 9.51
CA THR A 555 -4.24 -24.76 8.92
C THR A 555 -3.62 -26.05 9.48
N THR A 556 -2.29 -26.10 9.58
CA THR A 556 -1.57 -27.24 10.16
C THR A 556 -1.99 -27.54 11.60
N LEU A 557 -2.23 -26.49 12.40
CA LEU A 557 -2.61 -26.63 13.81
C LEU A 557 -4.10 -26.94 14.00
N LEU A 558 -4.97 -26.42 13.11
CA LEU A 558 -6.42 -26.60 13.18
C LEU A 558 -6.87 -27.96 12.65
N VAL A 559 -6.21 -28.47 11.61
CA VAL A 559 -6.56 -29.75 11.00
C VAL A 559 -5.60 -30.81 11.54
N GLN A 560 -6.07 -31.77 12.35
CA GLN A 560 -5.27 -32.90 12.84
C GLN A 560 -5.57 -34.19 12.04
N ALA A 561 -4.85 -35.29 12.28
CA ALA A 561 -5.04 -36.54 11.54
C ALA A 561 -6.27 -37.33 12.03
N ASP A 562 -6.53 -37.30 13.34
CA ASP A 562 -7.62 -38.03 13.99
C ASP A 562 -9.01 -37.44 13.67
N SER A 563 -9.09 -36.26 13.03
CA SER A 563 -10.35 -35.57 12.69
C SER A 563 -11.05 -36.11 11.44
N PHE A 564 -10.56 -37.20 10.85
CA PHE A 564 -11.09 -37.78 9.61
C PHE A 564 -11.56 -39.24 9.74
N ASP A 565 -11.32 -39.90 10.88
CA ASP A 565 -11.78 -41.27 11.14
C ASP A 565 -13.22 -41.28 11.70
N LEU A 566 -14.20 -41.44 10.81
CA LEU A 566 -15.62 -41.60 11.15
C LEU A 566 -15.99 -43.02 11.65
N SER A 567 -15.05 -43.74 12.27
CA SER A 567 -15.29 -45.11 12.76
C SER A 567 -15.21 -45.25 14.29
N VAL A 568 -15.90 -44.40 15.04
CA VAL A 568 -16.09 -44.68 16.48
C VAL A 568 -17.25 -45.67 16.65
N SER A 569 -16.85 -46.88 17.03
CA SER A 569 -17.70 -48.02 17.41
C SER A 569 -18.67 -47.70 18.54
N VAL A 570 -19.89 -48.21 18.41
CA VAL A 570 -21.10 -47.97 19.23
C VAL A 570 -21.02 -48.50 20.69
N ASN A 571 -19.89 -48.97 21.20
CA ASN A 571 -19.84 -49.55 22.54
C ASN A 571 -18.71 -48.93 23.37
N ASP A 572 -19.03 -47.96 24.21
CA ASP A 572 -18.62 -48.00 25.62
C ASP A 572 -19.46 -47.04 26.47
N THR A 573 -19.76 -47.50 27.68
CA THR A 573 -20.78 -47.01 28.58
C THR A 573 -20.31 -45.87 29.49
N LEU A 574 -21.11 -44.81 29.54
CA LEU A 574 -21.39 -43.90 30.67
C LEU A 574 -20.42 -43.94 31.87
N GLU A 575 -19.40 -43.09 31.83
CA GLU A 575 -18.97 -42.30 32.99
C GLU A 575 -18.81 -40.85 32.53
N THR A 576 -19.62 -39.95 33.11
CA THR A 576 -19.63 -38.52 32.78
C THR A 576 -18.34 -37.85 33.24
N ASP A 577 -17.34 -37.86 32.38
CA ASP A 577 -16.15 -37.04 32.48
C ASP A 577 -16.24 -35.94 31.40
N MET A 578 -16.11 -34.67 31.79
CA MET A 578 -16.23 -33.51 30.87
C MET A 578 -15.15 -33.51 29.77
N SER A 579 -14.18 -34.43 29.84
CA SER A 579 -13.23 -34.75 28.77
C SER A 579 -13.83 -35.53 27.60
N GLU A 580 -14.99 -36.20 27.74
CA GLU A 580 -15.66 -36.90 26.63
C GLU A 580 -16.50 -36.00 25.75
N VAL A 581 -17.02 -34.88 26.29
CA VAL A 581 -17.62 -33.82 25.47
C VAL A 581 -16.59 -33.30 24.46
N PHE A 582 -15.30 -33.27 24.85
CA PHE A 582 -14.18 -32.92 23.97
C PHE A 582 -13.64 -34.05 23.08
N LYS A 583 -14.05 -35.31 23.28
CA LYS A 583 -13.70 -36.45 22.41
C LYS A 583 -14.66 -36.67 21.24
N SER A 584 -15.76 -35.92 21.19
CA SER A 584 -16.80 -36.04 20.14
C SER A 584 -16.55 -35.13 18.92
N TYR A 585 -15.36 -34.54 18.81
CA TYR A 585 -15.05 -33.46 17.87
C TYR A 585 -14.12 -33.95 16.74
N SER A 586 -14.69 -34.30 15.58
CA SER A 586 -13.97 -34.99 14.48
C SER A 586 -14.51 -34.64 13.09
N CYS A 587 -14.64 -33.34 12.74
CA CYS A 587 -14.89 -32.95 11.34
C CYS A 587 -14.44 -31.51 11.02
N LEU A 588 -14.00 -31.26 9.77
CA LEU A 588 -13.70 -29.92 9.22
C LEU A 588 -14.84 -28.90 9.42
N GLN A 589 -16.06 -29.37 9.67
CA GLN A 589 -17.25 -28.55 9.93
C GLN A 589 -17.16 -27.78 11.27
N GLU A 590 -16.31 -28.21 12.20
CA GLU A 590 -16.10 -27.53 13.49
C GLU A 590 -15.29 -26.25 13.38
N LEU A 591 -14.57 -26.05 12.28
CA LEU A 591 -13.78 -24.83 12.05
C LEU A 591 -14.64 -23.57 12.12
N TRP A 592 -15.91 -23.65 11.70
CA TRP A 592 -16.87 -22.55 11.85
C TRP A 592 -17.18 -22.25 13.32
N HIS A 593 -17.32 -23.26 14.16
CA HIS A 593 -17.56 -23.06 15.59
C HIS A 593 -16.32 -22.49 16.28
N ILE A 594 -15.14 -23.01 15.94
CA ILE A 594 -13.86 -22.55 16.49
C ILE A 594 -13.60 -21.08 16.15
N LEU A 595 -13.83 -20.70 14.90
CA LEU A 595 -13.64 -19.33 14.41
C LEU A 595 -14.87 -18.43 14.62
N ASN A 596 -15.94 -18.96 15.23
CA ASN A 596 -17.23 -18.28 15.43
C ASN A 596 -17.81 -17.65 14.15
N LEU A 597 -17.81 -18.42 13.07
CA LEU A 597 -18.26 -18.02 11.74
C LEU A 597 -19.68 -18.49 11.44
N SER A 598 -20.36 -17.78 10.54
CA SER A 598 -21.68 -18.20 10.03
C SER A 598 -21.56 -19.41 9.12
N SER A 599 -22.59 -20.28 9.08
CA SER A 599 -22.61 -21.46 8.19
C SER A 599 -22.47 -21.12 6.71
N ASN A 600 -22.78 -19.88 6.31
CA ASN A 600 -22.69 -19.40 4.93
C ASN A 600 -21.29 -18.89 4.56
N THR A 601 -20.40 -18.70 5.55
CA THR A 601 -19.02 -18.30 5.31
C THR A 601 -18.27 -19.44 4.62
N THR A 602 -17.54 -19.13 3.55
CA THR A 602 -16.66 -20.08 2.86
C THR A 602 -15.26 -19.99 3.47
N LEU A 603 -14.74 -21.13 3.91
CA LEU A 603 -13.39 -21.24 4.48
C LEU A 603 -12.37 -21.59 3.40
N LEU A 604 -11.34 -20.76 3.28
CA LEU A 604 -10.18 -21.00 2.44
C LEU A 604 -9.08 -21.59 3.31
N LEU A 605 -8.63 -22.81 3.05
CA LEU A 605 -7.61 -23.51 3.86
C LEU A 605 -6.37 -23.79 3.03
N CYS A 606 -5.19 -23.49 3.55
CA CYS A 606 -3.93 -23.81 2.87
C CYS A 606 -3.74 -25.34 2.72
N SER A 607 -3.65 -25.84 1.49
CA SER A 607 -3.47 -27.27 1.21
C SER A 607 -2.04 -27.76 1.29
N ASN A 608 -1.03 -26.90 1.14
CA ASN A 608 0.39 -27.32 1.16
C ASN A 608 0.77 -28.12 2.41
N SER A 609 0.17 -27.80 3.55
CA SER A 609 0.46 -28.49 4.82
C SER A 609 -0.33 -29.79 5.01
N LEU A 610 -1.24 -30.10 4.09
CA LEU A 610 -2.18 -31.21 4.17
C LEU A 610 -1.81 -32.36 3.21
N HIS A 611 -0.87 -32.17 2.28
CA HIS A 611 -0.44 -33.20 1.32
C HIS A 611 0.08 -34.50 1.97
N SER A 612 0.61 -34.41 3.19
CA SER A 612 1.14 -35.55 3.94
C SER A 612 0.06 -36.45 4.57
N LYS A 613 -1.22 -36.07 4.47
CA LYS A 613 -2.35 -36.78 5.09
C LYS A 613 -3.06 -37.62 4.02
N SER A 614 -3.30 -38.91 4.32
CA SER A 614 -3.54 -39.90 3.28
C SER A 614 -4.97 -40.06 2.78
N GLU A 615 -6.01 -39.54 3.45
CA GLU A 615 -7.40 -39.77 3.01
C GLU A 615 -8.30 -38.56 3.26
N PHE A 616 -8.80 -37.95 2.17
CA PHE A 616 -9.82 -36.89 2.23
C PHE A 616 -11.13 -37.40 1.64
N HIS A 617 -12.13 -37.58 2.51
CA HIS A 617 -13.48 -37.96 2.13
C HIS A 617 -14.50 -36.98 2.71
N ASN A 618 -15.58 -36.72 1.95
CA ASN A 618 -16.71 -35.89 2.38
C ASN A 618 -16.33 -34.45 2.79
N ILE A 619 -15.49 -33.77 1.98
CA ILE A 619 -15.14 -32.37 2.21
C ILE A 619 -16.40 -31.48 2.08
N PRO A 620 -16.70 -30.61 3.07
CA PRO A 620 -17.81 -29.66 2.96
C PRO A 620 -17.69 -28.73 1.74
N THR A 621 -18.81 -28.44 1.09
CA THR A 621 -18.84 -27.64 -0.16
C THR A 621 -18.42 -26.19 0.03
N ASN A 622 -18.52 -25.67 1.26
CA ASN A 622 -18.08 -24.34 1.68
C ASN A 622 -16.62 -24.32 2.18
N ILE A 623 -15.82 -25.35 1.87
CA ILE A 623 -14.36 -25.34 2.01
C ILE A 623 -13.71 -25.27 0.63
N ILE A 624 -12.68 -24.44 0.54
CA ILE A 624 -11.84 -24.31 -0.64
C ILE A 624 -10.38 -24.45 -0.21
N PHE A 625 -9.67 -25.38 -0.84
CA PHE A 625 -8.26 -25.63 -0.58
C PHE A 625 -7.38 -24.72 -1.44
N VAL A 626 -6.63 -23.83 -0.79
CA VAL A 626 -5.71 -22.89 -1.43
C VAL A 626 -4.33 -23.52 -1.54
N GLU A 627 -3.90 -23.77 -2.77
CA GLU A 627 -2.61 -24.41 -3.06
C GLU A 627 -1.59 -23.36 -3.48
N TYR A 628 -0.55 -23.14 -2.67
CA TYR A 628 0.49 -22.15 -2.96
C TYR A 628 1.63 -22.75 -3.78
N GLY A 629 1.80 -22.25 -5.00
CA GLY A 629 2.92 -22.59 -5.88
C GLY A 629 4.08 -21.62 -5.70
N PHE A 630 5.26 -22.15 -5.41
CA PHE A 630 6.45 -21.37 -5.07
C PHE A 630 7.51 -21.32 -6.19
N GLN A 631 7.37 -22.12 -7.26
CA GLN A 631 8.35 -22.26 -8.34
C GLN A 631 7.69 -22.15 -9.73
N ALA A 632 8.50 -21.86 -10.75
CA ALA A 632 8.05 -21.67 -12.13
C ALA A 632 7.45 -22.95 -12.73
N ASP A 633 8.00 -24.09 -12.34
CA ASP A 633 7.64 -25.44 -12.74
C ASP A 633 6.66 -26.12 -11.77
N TYR A 634 6.02 -25.35 -10.88
CA TYR A 634 5.05 -25.90 -9.94
C TYR A 634 3.85 -26.49 -10.68
N ASP A 635 3.60 -27.79 -10.46
CA ASP A 635 2.43 -28.48 -10.95
C ASP A 635 1.33 -28.45 -9.88
N PHE A 636 0.44 -27.47 -9.98
CA PHE A 636 -0.70 -27.39 -9.06
C PHE A 636 -1.60 -28.63 -9.16
N SER A 637 -1.77 -29.19 -10.36
CA SER A 637 -2.70 -30.28 -10.61
C SER A 637 -2.30 -31.54 -9.83
N GLU A 638 -1.00 -31.84 -9.76
CA GLU A 638 -0.48 -32.97 -8.97
C GLU A 638 -0.95 -32.92 -7.51
N TRP A 639 -0.92 -31.73 -6.91
CA TRP A 639 -1.20 -31.52 -5.48
C TRP A 639 -2.68 -31.25 -5.18
N THR A 640 -3.43 -30.69 -6.12
CA THR A 640 -4.85 -30.36 -5.94
C THR A 640 -5.79 -31.52 -6.29
N GLU A 641 -5.35 -32.45 -7.15
CA GLU A 641 -6.18 -33.56 -7.63
C GLU A 641 -6.74 -34.45 -6.51
N PRO A 642 -5.97 -34.83 -5.46
CA PRO A 642 -6.51 -35.61 -4.35
C PRO A 642 -7.68 -34.93 -3.63
N PHE A 643 -7.60 -33.61 -3.39
CA PHE A 643 -8.68 -32.84 -2.76
C PHE A 643 -9.91 -32.77 -3.65
N ARG A 644 -9.70 -32.59 -4.97
CA ARG A 644 -10.77 -32.57 -5.97
C ARG A 644 -11.52 -33.90 -6.02
N LEU A 645 -10.78 -35.02 -6.02
CA LEU A 645 -11.35 -36.37 -5.99
C LEU A 645 -12.11 -36.65 -4.69
N GLY A 646 -11.68 -36.04 -3.58
CA GLY A 646 -12.39 -36.04 -2.29
C GLY A 646 -13.67 -35.17 -2.25
N GLY A 647 -14.03 -34.52 -3.35
CA GLY A 647 -15.20 -33.63 -3.46
C GLY A 647 -14.95 -32.19 -3.04
N GLY A 648 -13.70 -31.81 -2.74
CA GLY A 648 -13.32 -30.45 -2.36
C GLY A 648 -13.15 -29.52 -3.55
N ASN A 649 -13.39 -28.23 -3.30
CA ASN A 649 -13.02 -27.17 -4.23
C ASN A 649 -11.56 -26.76 -3.98
N VAL A 650 -10.86 -26.34 -5.03
CA VAL A 650 -9.45 -25.93 -4.97
C VAL A 650 -9.27 -24.55 -5.57
N LEU A 651 -8.27 -23.82 -5.10
CA LEU A 651 -7.93 -22.47 -5.53
C LEU A 651 -6.41 -22.35 -5.66
N PRO A 652 -5.86 -22.51 -6.87
CA PRO A 652 -4.44 -22.31 -7.12
C PRO A 652 -4.00 -20.88 -6.78
N SER A 653 -2.88 -20.76 -6.05
CA SER A 653 -2.26 -19.49 -5.72
C SER A 653 -0.81 -19.43 -6.19
N SER A 654 -0.54 -18.58 -7.19
CA SER A 654 0.83 -18.31 -7.64
C SER A 654 1.46 -17.16 -6.83
N GLY A 655 2.78 -17.06 -6.85
CA GLY A 655 3.51 -15.94 -6.23
C GLY A 655 3.93 -14.87 -7.22
N THR A 656 4.15 -13.64 -6.75
CA THR A 656 4.82 -12.58 -7.54
C THR A 656 6.32 -12.82 -7.75
N ALA A 657 6.87 -13.88 -7.14
CA ALA A 657 8.30 -14.25 -7.14
C ALA A 657 9.24 -13.07 -6.79
N SER A 658 8.76 -12.15 -5.95
CA SER A 658 9.49 -10.94 -5.53
C SER A 658 10.09 -11.06 -4.13
N TYR A 659 9.84 -12.16 -3.41
CA TYR A 659 10.41 -12.40 -2.09
C TYR A 659 11.88 -12.84 -2.18
N ASN A 660 12.69 -12.50 -1.17
CA ASN A 660 14.12 -12.85 -1.08
C ASN A 660 14.92 -12.54 -2.37
N SER A 661 14.63 -11.42 -3.01
CA SER A 661 15.26 -10.98 -4.26
C SER A 661 15.53 -9.47 -4.17
N LEU A 662 16.19 -8.89 -5.17
CA LEU A 662 16.30 -7.44 -5.31
C LEU A 662 15.30 -6.88 -6.33
N ALA A 663 15.00 -7.64 -7.39
CA ALA A 663 14.18 -7.20 -8.53
C ALA A 663 13.09 -8.22 -8.94
N GLY A 664 12.85 -9.25 -8.14
CA GLY A 664 11.93 -10.35 -8.41
C GLY A 664 12.34 -11.25 -9.58
N CYS A 665 11.47 -12.22 -9.91
CA CYS A 665 11.66 -13.15 -11.01
C CYS A 665 10.45 -13.14 -11.99
N PRO A 666 10.39 -12.19 -12.93
CA PRO A 666 9.26 -12.04 -13.87
C PRO A 666 8.92 -13.31 -14.65
N ALA A 667 9.93 -14.08 -15.05
CA ALA A 667 9.74 -15.31 -15.83
C ALA A 667 9.04 -16.42 -15.02
N SER A 668 9.45 -16.59 -13.75
CA SER A 668 8.79 -17.53 -12.84
C SER A 668 7.38 -17.08 -12.50
N THR A 669 7.18 -15.78 -12.24
CA THR A 669 5.86 -15.19 -11.98
C THR A 669 4.87 -15.52 -13.10
N TYR A 670 5.30 -15.37 -14.36
CA TYR A 670 4.46 -15.72 -15.51
C TYR A 670 4.20 -17.21 -15.64
N ALA A 671 5.25 -18.05 -15.59
CA ALA A 671 5.13 -19.49 -15.75
C ALA A 671 4.20 -20.10 -14.69
N ASN A 672 4.43 -19.74 -13.42
CA ASN A 672 3.64 -20.22 -12.29
C ASN A 672 2.18 -19.73 -12.35
N THR A 673 1.95 -18.45 -12.70
CA THR A 673 0.58 -17.92 -12.85
C THR A 673 -0.15 -18.60 -14.02
N ARG A 674 0.54 -18.88 -15.13
CA ARG A 674 -0.03 -19.61 -16.26
C ARG A 674 -0.39 -21.04 -15.88
N ASN A 675 0.44 -21.73 -15.09
CA ASN A 675 0.14 -23.07 -14.57
C ASN A 675 -1.08 -23.03 -13.62
N ALA A 676 -1.15 -22.05 -12.72
CA ALA A 676 -2.30 -21.85 -11.83
C ALA A 676 -3.61 -21.66 -12.61
N ILE A 677 -3.59 -20.84 -13.67
CA ILE A 677 -4.74 -20.62 -14.56
C ILE A 677 -5.11 -21.91 -15.30
N LYS A 678 -4.12 -22.64 -15.83
CA LYS A 678 -4.35 -23.91 -16.52
C LYS A 678 -5.04 -24.92 -15.59
N THR A 679 -4.49 -25.16 -14.40
CA THR A 679 -5.09 -26.06 -13.40
C THR A 679 -6.49 -25.59 -12.99
N SER A 680 -6.71 -24.28 -12.83
CA SER A 680 -8.02 -23.72 -12.51
C SER A 680 -9.06 -23.99 -13.59
N LEU A 681 -8.67 -23.96 -14.86
CA LEU A 681 -9.55 -24.31 -15.99
C LEU A 681 -9.84 -25.81 -16.04
N GLU A 682 -8.83 -26.66 -15.83
CA GLU A 682 -8.95 -28.12 -15.88
C GLU A 682 -9.81 -28.66 -14.74
N GLN A 683 -9.69 -28.07 -13.54
CA GLN A 683 -10.39 -28.52 -12.34
C GLN A 683 -11.66 -27.71 -12.01
N ASN A 684 -12.07 -26.79 -12.90
CA ASN A 684 -13.24 -25.93 -12.73
C ASN A 684 -13.24 -25.15 -11.40
N SER A 685 -12.08 -24.61 -11.03
CA SER A 685 -11.89 -23.76 -9.85
C SER A 685 -12.70 -22.46 -9.97
N ILE A 686 -13.04 -21.87 -8.81
CA ILE A 686 -13.69 -20.55 -8.74
C ILE A 686 -12.78 -19.41 -9.24
N GLY A 687 -11.46 -19.62 -9.27
CA GLY A 687 -10.50 -18.66 -9.79
C GLY A 687 -9.05 -18.92 -9.38
N VAL A 688 -8.30 -17.84 -9.14
CA VAL A 688 -6.88 -17.86 -8.77
C VAL A 688 -6.55 -16.73 -7.78
N VAL A 689 -5.48 -16.90 -7.01
CA VAL A 689 -4.93 -15.86 -6.12
C VAL A 689 -3.46 -15.62 -6.41
N VAL A 690 -3.04 -14.38 -6.62
CA VAL A 690 -1.61 -14.06 -6.74
C VAL A 690 -1.09 -13.45 -5.45
N ALA A 691 -0.17 -14.15 -4.80
CA ALA A 691 0.37 -13.81 -3.50
C ALA A 691 1.67 -13.00 -3.60
N HIS A 692 1.63 -11.81 -3.01
CA HIS A 692 2.79 -10.97 -2.76
C HIS A 692 3.26 -11.17 -1.32
N TRP A 693 4.21 -12.10 -1.16
CA TRP A 693 4.79 -12.42 0.12
C TRP A 693 5.89 -11.45 0.53
N SER A 694 5.89 -11.06 1.80
CA SER A 694 7.05 -10.46 2.43
C SER A 694 7.93 -11.56 3.04
N GLY A 695 9.22 -11.56 2.69
CA GLY A 695 10.20 -12.40 3.38
C GLY A 695 10.50 -11.83 4.77
N SER A 696 11.22 -12.58 5.62
CA SER A 696 11.66 -12.08 6.94
C SER A 696 12.51 -10.81 6.84
N HIS A 697 13.20 -10.62 5.70
CA HIS A 697 13.99 -9.44 5.37
C HIS A 697 13.66 -9.05 3.94
N HIS A 698 12.89 -7.99 3.73
CA HIS A 698 12.25 -7.71 2.45
C HIS A 698 12.88 -6.50 1.73
N LEU A 699 13.92 -6.75 0.93
CA LEU A 699 14.63 -5.70 0.21
C LEU A 699 13.92 -5.24 -1.07
N THR A 700 13.17 -6.13 -1.72
CA THR A 700 12.46 -5.81 -2.97
C THR A 700 11.42 -4.71 -2.74
N PRO A 701 11.39 -3.66 -3.58
CA PRO A 701 10.34 -2.66 -3.50
C PRO A 701 9.04 -3.12 -4.19
N HIS A 702 7.91 -2.57 -3.74
CA HIS A 702 6.58 -2.94 -4.21
C HIS A 702 6.35 -2.83 -5.74
N PRO A 703 6.97 -1.87 -6.48
CA PRO A 703 6.82 -1.78 -7.93
C PRO A 703 7.07 -3.06 -8.73
N PHE A 704 7.94 -3.96 -8.25
CA PHE A 704 8.19 -5.25 -8.91
C PHE A 704 7.01 -6.23 -8.83
N ALA A 705 6.08 -6.04 -7.89
CA ALA A 705 4.88 -6.88 -7.76
C ALA A 705 3.88 -6.66 -8.91
N TRP A 706 3.87 -5.46 -9.52
CA TRP A 706 2.92 -5.09 -10.57
C TRP A 706 3.00 -5.95 -11.82
N ILE A 707 4.17 -6.53 -12.12
CA ILE A 707 4.30 -7.53 -13.20
C ILE A 707 3.37 -8.71 -12.92
N GLY A 708 3.39 -9.25 -11.70
CA GLY A 708 2.53 -10.36 -11.29
C GLY A 708 1.06 -9.98 -11.27
N TYR A 709 0.72 -8.81 -10.73
CA TYR A 709 -0.66 -8.33 -10.67
C TYR A 709 -1.27 -8.15 -12.06
N LEU A 710 -0.53 -7.56 -13.01
CA LEU A 710 -1.00 -7.41 -14.38
C LEU A 710 -1.22 -8.75 -15.08
N ILE A 711 -0.25 -9.68 -14.98
CA ILE A 711 -0.38 -11.02 -15.57
C ILE A 711 -1.60 -11.73 -15.01
N ALA A 712 -1.78 -11.67 -13.69
CA ALA A 712 -2.93 -12.25 -12.99
C ALA A 712 -4.25 -11.67 -13.48
N ALA A 713 -4.37 -10.34 -13.51
CA ALA A 713 -5.57 -9.64 -13.94
C ALA A 713 -5.94 -10.01 -15.39
N GLY A 714 -4.95 -10.04 -16.28
CA GLY A 714 -5.10 -10.44 -17.67
C GLY A 714 -5.63 -11.85 -17.82
N LEU A 715 -4.86 -12.83 -17.35
CA LEU A 715 -5.16 -14.24 -17.55
C LEU A 715 -6.39 -14.71 -16.78
N ALA A 716 -6.67 -14.12 -15.60
CA ALA A 716 -7.86 -14.47 -14.82
C ALA A 716 -9.15 -13.87 -15.40
N TRP A 717 -9.05 -12.83 -16.22
CA TRP A 717 -10.17 -12.26 -16.97
C TRP A 717 -10.35 -12.94 -18.34
N ASN A 718 -9.26 -13.05 -19.09
CA ASN A 718 -9.19 -13.68 -20.40
C ASN A 718 -7.99 -14.65 -20.46
N SER A 719 -8.27 -15.93 -20.25
CA SER A 719 -7.23 -16.98 -20.24
C SER A 719 -6.58 -17.26 -21.60
N THR A 720 -7.10 -16.67 -22.68
CA THR A 720 -6.55 -16.82 -24.04
C THR A 720 -5.58 -15.71 -24.42
N THR A 721 -5.40 -14.71 -23.56
CA THR A 721 -4.48 -13.60 -23.78
C THR A 721 -3.04 -14.07 -23.89
N GLU A 722 -2.39 -13.76 -25.01
CA GLU A 722 -0.98 -14.04 -25.23
C GLU A 722 -0.16 -12.93 -24.55
N ILE A 723 0.57 -13.29 -23.49
CA ILE A 723 1.53 -12.40 -22.84
C ILE A 723 2.92 -12.80 -23.30
N ASP A 724 3.49 -12.01 -24.21
CA ASP A 724 4.89 -12.17 -24.59
C ASP A 724 5.77 -11.48 -23.55
N LEU A 725 6.25 -12.26 -22.58
CA LEU A 725 7.34 -11.83 -21.70
C LEU A 725 8.69 -11.84 -22.41
N GLY A 726 8.77 -12.14 -23.71
CA GLY A 726 9.93 -12.04 -24.59
C GLY A 726 11.12 -12.87 -24.14
N PRO A 727 11.33 -14.08 -24.67
CA PRO A 727 12.64 -14.70 -24.66
C PRO A 727 13.41 -14.20 -25.88
N ASP A 728 14.46 -13.38 -25.72
CA ASP A 728 15.36 -13.13 -26.85
C ASP A 728 16.72 -13.73 -26.56
N ASP A 729 17.05 -14.71 -27.39
CA ASP A 729 18.40 -15.16 -27.66
C ASP A 729 19.31 -13.93 -27.86
N ASN A 730 20.54 -14.00 -27.34
CA ASN A 730 21.64 -13.03 -27.45
C ASN A 730 21.88 -12.14 -26.21
N TYR A 731 22.50 -12.75 -25.20
CA TYR A 731 23.39 -12.02 -24.29
C TYR A 731 24.77 -11.69 -24.92
N ASP A 732 24.94 -11.96 -26.22
CA ASP A 732 26.11 -11.59 -27.04
C ASP A 732 25.75 -10.44 -28.03
N ILE A 733 26.12 -9.20 -27.64
CA ILE A 733 26.48 -7.94 -28.39
C ILE A 733 26.41 -8.01 -29.96
N PRO A 734 25.95 -7.00 -30.77
CA PRO A 734 25.90 -5.51 -30.62
C PRO A 734 24.60 -4.78 -31.05
N GLU A 735 24.58 -3.46 -30.79
CA GLU A 735 23.75 -2.41 -31.42
C GLU A 735 23.57 -2.63 -32.94
N LEU A 736 22.34 -2.86 -33.43
CA LEU A 736 21.83 -2.47 -34.77
C LEU A 736 20.50 -3.12 -35.22
N SER A 737 19.76 -3.82 -34.36
CA SER A 737 18.37 -4.18 -34.67
C SER A 737 17.44 -4.00 -33.49
N VAL A 738 17.16 -2.73 -33.15
CA VAL A 738 15.93 -2.37 -32.45
C VAL A 738 14.78 -2.58 -33.43
N SER A 739 14.41 -3.83 -33.70
CA SER A 739 13.23 -4.15 -34.51
C SER A 739 12.03 -4.36 -33.58
N VAL A 740 11.27 -3.30 -33.34
CA VAL A 740 9.80 -3.24 -33.30
C VAL A 740 9.07 -4.47 -32.70
N ARG A 741 9.52 -4.94 -31.53
CA ARG A 741 8.71 -5.73 -30.59
C ARG A 741 8.81 -5.06 -29.24
N GLU A 742 8.11 -3.95 -29.10
CA GLU A 742 7.91 -3.34 -27.79
C GLU A 742 7.23 -4.39 -26.91
N ARG A 743 7.87 -4.76 -25.80
CA ARG A 743 7.39 -5.81 -24.91
C ARG A 743 6.05 -5.36 -24.35
N TYR A 744 4.99 -6.01 -24.80
CA TYR A 744 3.61 -5.60 -24.57
C TYR A 744 3.30 -5.29 -23.09
N ILE A 745 3.82 -6.10 -22.16
CA ILE A 745 3.62 -5.88 -20.72
C ILE A 745 4.30 -4.61 -20.18
N THR A 746 5.46 -4.20 -20.72
CA THR A 746 6.17 -3.01 -20.23
C THR A 746 5.37 -1.77 -20.58
N LYS A 747 4.81 -1.74 -21.79
CA LYS A 747 3.88 -0.69 -22.21
C LYS A 747 2.63 -0.62 -21.32
N LEU A 748 2.06 -1.77 -20.94
CA LEU A 748 0.92 -1.79 -20.04
C LEU A 748 1.26 -1.21 -18.66
N LEU A 749 2.44 -1.53 -18.12
CA LEU A 749 2.93 -0.95 -16.87
C LEU A 749 3.06 0.57 -16.99
N ASP A 750 3.72 1.04 -18.04
CA ASP A 750 3.96 2.47 -18.25
C ASP A 750 2.66 3.25 -18.49
N ILE A 751 1.69 2.69 -19.20
CA ILE A 751 0.41 3.38 -19.50
C ILE A 751 -0.53 3.36 -18.30
N HIS A 752 -0.72 2.19 -17.67
CA HIS A 752 -1.82 2.00 -16.72
C HIS A 752 -1.41 2.03 -15.26
N VAL A 753 -0.15 1.72 -14.94
CA VAL A 753 0.35 1.69 -13.56
C VAL A 753 1.14 2.96 -13.25
N PHE A 754 2.25 3.19 -13.95
CA PHE A 754 3.18 4.27 -13.64
C PHE A 754 2.84 5.60 -14.33
N GLN A 755 2.02 5.55 -15.38
CA GLN A 755 1.68 6.70 -16.22
C GLN A 755 2.93 7.44 -16.71
N ASP A 756 3.92 6.68 -17.19
CA ASP A 756 5.18 7.17 -17.72
C ASP A 756 5.03 7.49 -19.21
N SER A 757 5.14 8.77 -19.58
CA SER A 757 5.02 9.21 -20.98
C SER A 757 6.18 8.77 -21.86
N GLU A 758 7.32 8.42 -21.26
CA GLU A 758 8.56 8.05 -21.96
C GLU A 758 8.79 6.52 -22.04
N TYR A 759 7.89 5.73 -21.43
CA TYR A 759 7.90 4.25 -21.46
C TYR A 759 9.22 3.63 -20.97
N LYS A 760 9.80 4.16 -19.89
CA LYS A 760 11.09 3.75 -19.32
C LYS A 760 10.92 2.84 -18.11
N ILE A 761 9.93 3.07 -17.25
CA ILE A 761 9.79 2.35 -15.97
C ILE A 761 9.49 0.86 -16.15
N GLY A 762 8.51 0.52 -16.99
CA GLY A 762 8.11 -0.85 -17.27
C GLY A 762 9.27 -1.67 -17.83
N ASN A 763 10.09 -1.06 -18.70
CA ASN A 763 11.29 -1.70 -19.24
C ASN A 763 12.35 -1.89 -18.16
N ALA A 764 12.59 -0.89 -17.31
CA ALA A 764 13.55 -1.00 -16.20
C ALA A 764 13.18 -2.12 -15.22
N LEU A 765 11.90 -2.22 -14.82
CA LEU A 765 11.39 -3.28 -13.95
C LEU A 765 11.65 -4.68 -14.54
N LEU A 766 11.26 -4.88 -15.80
CA LEU A 766 11.39 -6.16 -16.46
C LEU A 766 12.87 -6.54 -16.66
N GLU A 767 13.72 -5.59 -17.06
CA GLU A 767 15.15 -5.83 -17.29
C GLU A 767 15.91 -6.12 -16.00
N LEU A 768 15.66 -5.38 -14.91
CA LEU A 768 16.30 -5.65 -13.61
C LEU A 768 15.90 -7.04 -13.09
N GLY A 769 14.62 -7.41 -13.17
CA GLY A 769 14.15 -8.74 -12.77
C GLY A 769 14.73 -9.87 -13.63
N ARG A 770 14.90 -9.65 -14.94
CA ARG A 770 15.58 -10.60 -15.84
C ARG A 770 17.05 -10.78 -15.48
N LEU A 771 17.75 -9.70 -15.17
CA LEU A 771 19.14 -9.76 -14.73
C LEU A 771 19.30 -10.54 -13.43
N ASP A 772 18.43 -10.29 -12.44
CA ASP A 772 18.47 -11.02 -11.16
C ASP A 772 18.17 -12.53 -11.36
N THR A 773 17.20 -12.84 -12.23
CA THR A 773 16.88 -14.22 -12.63
C THR A 773 18.05 -14.90 -13.34
N LEU A 774 18.69 -14.21 -14.30
CA LEU A 774 19.81 -14.76 -15.08
C LEU A 774 20.95 -15.24 -14.18
N VAL A 775 21.37 -14.42 -13.20
CA VAL A 775 22.46 -14.81 -12.30
C VAL A 775 22.06 -16.02 -11.46
N LEU A 776 20.81 -16.08 -11.03
CA LEU A 776 20.31 -17.22 -10.28
C LEU A 776 20.37 -18.51 -11.13
N THR A 777 19.83 -18.50 -12.35
CA THR A 777 19.86 -19.63 -13.29
C THR A 777 21.29 -20.10 -13.56
N LEU A 778 22.20 -19.17 -13.90
CA LEU A 778 23.59 -19.51 -14.18
C LEU A 778 24.31 -20.06 -12.95
N SER A 779 24.05 -19.52 -11.75
CA SER A 779 24.65 -20.01 -10.50
C SER A 779 24.23 -21.44 -10.14
N LYS A 780 23.14 -21.94 -10.73
CA LYS A 780 22.66 -23.33 -10.60
C LYS A 780 23.15 -24.26 -11.72
N ASN A 781 24.00 -23.78 -12.63
CA ASN A 781 24.42 -24.50 -13.84
C ASN A 781 23.24 -24.87 -14.76
N GLN A 782 22.19 -24.04 -14.77
CA GLN A 782 21.02 -24.21 -15.62
C GLN A 782 21.16 -23.40 -16.90
N ALA A 783 20.56 -23.88 -18.00
CA ALA A 783 20.46 -23.09 -19.22
C ALA A 783 19.56 -21.87 -18.99
N VAL A 784 19.79 -20.75 -19.70
CA VAL A 784 19.03 -19.50 -19.51
C VAL A 784 17.50 -19.66 -19.63
N LYS A 785 17.04 -20.64 -20.41
CA LYS A 785 15.60 -20.94 -20.62
C LYS A 785 15.04 -21.96 -19.61
N ASP A 786 15.90 -22.60 -18.84
CA ASP A 786 15.50 -23.55 -17.81
C ASP A 786 15.16 -22.80 -16.52
N LEU A 787 13.87 -22.78 -16.20
CA LEU A 787 13.34 -22.11 -15.01
C LEU A 787 13.03 -23.08 -13.86
N GLN A 788 13.46 -24.34 -13.97
CA GLN A 788 13.22 -25.34 -12.92
C GLN A 788 13.79 -24.86 -11.59
N GLN A 789 13.02 -25.01 -10.52
CA GLN A 789 13.43 -24.64 -9.17
C GLN A 789 13.78 -23.14 -9.00
N ILE A 790 13.12 -22.27 -9.77
CA ILE A 790 13.22 -20.80 -9.68
C ILE A 790 11.84 -20.21 -9.34
N PRO A 791 11.70 -19.29 -8.36
CA PRO A 791 12.76 -18.76 -7.48
C PRO A 791 13.31 -19.82 -6.51
N ASP A 792 14.51 -19.56 -6.01
CA ASP A 792 15.15 -20.37 -4.95
C ASP A 792 14.61 -19.91 -3.58
N ASN A 793 14.35 -20.86 -2.68
CA ASN A 793 13.86 -20.56 -1.33
C ASN A 793 14.86 -19.71 -0.51
N ARG A 794 16.16 -19.83 -0.78
CA ARG A 794 17.23 -19.02 -0.17
C ARG A 794 17.37 -17.63 -0.78
N GLY A 795 16.65 -17.35 -1.86
CA GLY A 795 16.66 -16.06 -2.56
C GLY A 795 17.60 -15.99 -3.76
N SER A 796 17.53 -14.87 -4.49
CA SER A 796 18.32 -14.65 -5.69
C SER A 796 19.82 -14.56 -5.39
N THR A 797 20.66 -14.79 -6.40
CA THR A 797 22.11 -14.78 -6.20
C THR A 797 22.63 -13.38 -5.88
N LEU A 798 22.08 -12.33 -6.49
CA LEU A 798 22.46 -10.95 -6.16
C LEU A 798 22.00 -10.54 -4.76
N TYR A 799 20.79 -10.96 -4.36
CA TYR A 799 20.31 -10.78 -2.99
C TYR A 799 21.27 -11.42 -1.99
N ARG A 800 21.63 -12.69 -2.20
CA ARG A 800 22.57 -13.41 -1.31
C ARG A 800 23.97 -12.81 -1.29
N LEU A 801 24.46 -12.23 -2.40
CA LEU A 801 25.75 -11.51 -2.40
C LEU A 801 25.75 -10.25 -1.51
N LEU A 802 24.58 -9.69 -1.19
CA LEU A 802 24.46 -8.58 -0.24
C LEU A 802 24.19 -9.07 1.19
N THR A 803 23.37 -10.10 1.34
CA THR A 803 22.89 -10.54 2.66
C THR A 803 23.77 -11.60 3.29
N ASP A 804 24.37 -12.48 2.50
CA ASP A 804 25.20 -13.59 2.95
C ASP A 804 26.24 -14.02 1.89
N PRO A 805 27.21 -13.15 1.55
CA PRO A 805 28.12 -13.36 0.43
C PRO A 805 29.02 -14.59 0.53
N ASP A 806 29.32 -15.05 1.75
CA ASP A 806 30.26 -16.15 1.99
C ASP A 806 29.67 -17.51 1.58
N ASN A 807 28.34 -17.64 1.60
CA ASN A 807 27.62 -18.88 1.27
C ASN A 807 27.07 -18.91 -0.16
N VAL A 808 27.51 -17.98 -1.01
CA VAL A 808 27.11 -17.94 -2.43
C VAL A 808 27.97 -18.91 -3.25
N ASN A 809 27.31 -19.76 -4.04
CA ASN A 809 28.00 -20.58 -5.05
C ASN A 809 28.42 -19.72 -6.24
N LEU A 810 29.73 -19.66 -6.49
CA LEU A 810 30.34 -18.86 -7.56
C LEU A 810 30.94 -19.71 -8.70
N GLU A 811 30.85 -21.05 -8.62
CA GLU A 811 31.52 -21.99 -9.54
C GLU A 811 31.16 -21.74 -11.02
N TYR A 812 29.88 -21.47 -11.29
CA TYR A 812 29.33 -21.32 -12.64
C TYR A 812 29.22 -19.85 -13.09
N LEU A 813 29.78 -18.92 -12.33
CA LEU A 813 29.73 -17.49 -12.62
C LEU A 813 31.11 -16.99 -13.05
N SER A 814 31.14 -15.91 -13.83
CA SER A 814 32.39 -15.32 -14.32
C SER A 814 32.50 -13.83 -14.00
N ALA A 815 33.75 -13.34 -13.90
CA ALA A 815 34.00 -11.91 -13.74
C ALA A 815 33.53 -11.08 -14.95
N ASP A 816 33.54 -11.67 -16.16
CA ASP A 816 33.00 -11.05 -17.38
C ASP A 816 31.48 -10.87 -17.32
N LEU A 817 30.76 -11.88 -16.83
CA LEU A 817 29.31 -11.79 -16.60
C LEU A 817 28.97 -10.59 -15.71
N PHE A 818 29.62 -10.48 -14.55
CA PHE A 818 29.38 -9.35 -13.64
C PHE A 818 29.77 -7.99 -14.25
N ALA A 819 30.79 -7.93 -15.11
CA ALA A 819 31.16 -6.71 -15.82
C ALA A 819 30.11 -6.30 -16.86
N LYS A 820 29.59 -7.25 -17.65
CA LYS A 820 28.48 -7.05 -18.60
C LYS A 820 27.22 -6.57 -17.88
N MET A 821 26.85 -7.25 -16.79
CA MET A 821 25.72 -6.86 -15.94
C MET A 821 25.87 -5.46 -15.36
N THR A 822 27.04 -5.11 -14.83
CA THR A 822 27.32 -3.77 -14.30
C THR A 822 27.07 -2.70 -15.36
N LYS A 823 27.47 -2.95 -16.63
CA LYS A 823 27.21 -2.03 -17.74
C LYS A 823 25.72 -1.91 -18.05
N GLN A 824 24.98 -3.02 -18.04
CA GLN A 824 23.54 -3.02 -18.31
C GLN A 824 22.75 -2.34 -17.19
N ILE A 825 23.03 -2.63 -15.92
CA ILE A 825 22.37 -1.99 -14.78
C ILE A 825 22.61 -0.47 -14.78
N LYS A 826 23.84 -0.01 -15.09
CA LYS A 826 24.12 1.43 -15.24
C LYS A 826 23.30 2.10 -16.36
N ARG A 827 23.10 1.40 -17.48
CA ARG A 827 22.25 1.90 -18.58
C ARG A 827 20.78 2.01 -18.14
N ILE A 828 20.27 0.99 -17.44
CA ILE A 828 18.91 1.00 -16.88
C ILE A 828 18.76 2.15 -15.88
N SER A 829 19.71 2.28 -14.94
CA SER A 829 19.75 3.36 -13.96
C SER A 829 19.74 4.75 -14.61
N HIS A 830 20.51 4.94 -15.69
CA HIS A 830 20.47 6.19 -16.46
C HIS A 830 19.10 6.44 -17.11
N SER A 831 18.51 5.40 -17.71
CA SER A 831 17.18 5.47 -18.32
C SER A 831 16.07 5.81 -17.32
N LEU A 832 16.23 5.49 -16.03
CA LEU A 832 15.27 5.88 -15.00
C LEU A 832 15.23 7.40 -14.76
N TYR A 833 16.31 8.13 -15.02
CA TYR A 833 16.33 9.61 -14.91
C TYR A 833 15.59 10.30 -16.07
N GLU A 834 15.41 9.60 -17.19
CA GLU A 834 14.66 10.09 -18.36
C GLU A 834 13.15 9.82 -18.24
N ALA A 835 12.71 9.06 -17.23
CA ALA A 835 11.31 8.73 -17.04
C ALA A 835 10.49 9.95 -16.63
N ASN A 836 9.25 10.05 -17.11
CA ASN A 836 8.36 11.16 -16.83
C ASN A 836 6.98 10.65 -16.40
N LEU A 837 6.82 10.49 -15.08
CA LEU A 837 5.62 9.91 -14.47
C LEU A 837 4.68 11.02 -14.01
N SER A 838 3.38 10.86 -14.28
CA SER A 838 2.32 11.74 -13.74
C SER A 838 1.68 11.21 -12.44
N SER A 839 2.06 10.02 -11.99
CA SER A 839 1.55 9.38 -10.76
C SER A 839 1.86 10.20 -9.50
N LYS A 840 0.94 10.15 -8.52
CA LYS A 840 1.10 10.76 -7.19
C LYS A 840 2.39 10.32 -6.47
N PHE A 841 2.82 9.08 -6.68
CA PHE A 841 3.98 8.48 -6.01
C PHE A 841 5.22 8.40 -6.90
N ALA A 842 5.18 9.03 -8.07
CA ALA A 842 6.21 8.98 -9.11
C ALA A 842 7.65 9.11 -8.59
N SER A 843 7.93 10.16 -7.82
CA SER A 843 9.28 10.44 -7.31
C SER A 843 9.78 9.34 -6.35
N MET A 844 8.88 8.80 -5.53
CA MET A 844 9.18 7.74 -4.56
C MET A 844 9.40 6.40 -5.25
N GLU A 845 8.68 6.12 -6.33
CA GLU A 845 8.86 4.92 -7.16
C GLU A 845 10.20 4.95 -7.88
N ILE A 846 10.57 6.07 -8.49
CA ILE A 846 11.89 6.23 -9.13
C ILE A 846 13.02 6.04 -8.11
N GLN A 847 12.92 6.65 -6.92
CA GLN A 847 13.93 6.47 -5.87
C GLN A 847 14.10 5.00 -5.45
N GLU A 848 13.02 4.24 -5.29
CA GLU A 848 13.09 2.81 -4.96
C GLU A 848 13.78 1.99 -6.06
N LEU A 849 13.51 2.28 -7.33
CA LEU A 849 14.11 1.60 -8.47
C LEU A 849 15.59 1.96 -8.65
N GLN A 850 15.95 3.22 -8.40
CA GLN A 850 17.35 3.66 -8.37
C GLN A 850 18.13 2.96 -7.26
N LEU A 851 17.58 2.92 -6.05
CA LEU A 851 18.19 2.21 -4.92
C LEU A 851 18.37 0.71 -5.23
N THR A 852 17.38 0.08 -5.86
CA THR A 852 17.49 -1.32 -6.29
C THR A 852 18.65 -1.52 -7.27
N SER A 853 18.77 -0.62 -8.25
CA SER A 853 19.88 -0.63 -9.22
C SER A 853 21.24 -0.50 -8.52
N ASP A 854 21.34 0.38 -7.52
CA ASP A 854 22.56 0.60 -6.74
C ASP A 854 22.93 -0.61 -5.87
N LEU A 855 21.94 -1.24 -5.22
CA LEU A 855 22.13 -2.49 -4.48
C LEU A 855 22.62 -3.60 -5.41
N MET A 856 22.02 -3.77 -6.59
CA MET A 856 22.47 -4.75 -7.59
C MET A 856 23.89 -4.46 -8.09
N LEU A 857 24.26 -3.18 -8.30
CA LEU A 857 25.62 -2.80 -8.67
C LEU A 857 26.64 -3.15 -7.59
N THR A 858 26.28 -2.96 -6.32
CA THR A 858 27.12 -3.35 -5.17
C THR A 858 27.25 -4.87 -5.07
N ALA A 859 26.17 -5.62 -5.28
CA ALA A 859 26.19 -7.08 -5.35
C ALA A 859 27.11 -7.58 -6.47
N CYS A 860 27.02 -7.00 -7.67
CA CYS A 860 27.89 -7.34 -8.80
C CYS A 860 29.36 -7.06 -8.51
N LYS A 861 29.69 -5.96 -7.81
CA LYS A 861 31.07 -5.66 -7.41
C LYS A 861 31.60 -6.70 -6.42
N ILE A 862 30.81 -7.06 -5.41
CA ILE A 862 31.19 -8.10 -4.43
C ILE A 862 31.44 -9.43 -5.14
N GLY A 863 30.48 -9.90 -5.95
CA GLY A 863 30.59 -11.15 -6.69
C GLY A 863 31.80 -11.19 -7.65
N ARG A 864 32.03 -10.11 -8.40
CA ARG A 864 33.19 -9.99 -9.30
C ARG A 864 34.51 -10.08 -8.56
N THR A 865 34.64 -9.40 -7.43
CA THR A 865 35.89 -9.41 -6.64
C THR A 865 36.11 -10.76 -5.98
N LEU A 866 35.07 -11.39 -5.41
CA LEU A 866 35.17 -12.74 -4.84
C LEU A 866 35.62 -13.77 -5.89
N ILE A 867 35.08 -13.72 -7.10
CA ILE A 867 35.56 -14.57 -8.20
C ILE A 867 37.03 -14.29 -8.49
N GLY A 868 37.41 -13.02 -8.65
CA GLY A 868 38.78 -12.64 -9.01
C GLY A 868 39.83 -13.11 -8.00
N VAL A 869 39.51 -13.09 -6.70
CA VAL A 869 40.40 -13.59 -5.63
C VAL A 869 40.35 -15.12 -5.51
N GLY A 870 39.20 -15.72 -5.85
CA GLY A 870 38.93 -17.16 -5.73
C GLY A 870 39.35 -18.02 -6.93
N VAL A 871 39.83 -17.43 -8.03
CA VAL A 871 40.31 -18.19 -9.20
C VAL A 871 41.59 -18.95 -8.85
N ASN A 872 41.57 -20.27 -9.02
CA ASN A 872 42.77 -21.08 -8.89
C ASN A 872 43.57 -21.07 -10.22
N PRO A 873 44.83 -20.59 -10.25
CA PRO A 873 45.63 -20.54 -11.48
C PRO A 873 45.99 -21.92 -12.06
N ASN A 874 45.79 -23.01 -11.30
CA ASN A 874 46.28 -24.36 -11.64
C ASN A 874 45.18 -25.46 -11.72
N SER A 875 43.90 -25.10 -11.84
CA SER A 875 42.81 -26.09 -11.73
C SER A 875 42.67 -27.01 -12.95
N ASN A 876 43.36 -28.16 -12.94
CA ASN A 876 43.06 -29.32 -13.81
C ASN A 876 42.23 -30.41 -13.11
N MET A 877 41.90 -30.27 -11.82
CA MET A 877 40.97 -31.12 -11.08
C MET A 877 40.29 -30.32 -9.95
N GLY A 878 38.98 -30.09 -10.08
CA GLY A 878 38.11 -30.11 -8.90
C GLY A 878 37.47 -28.82 -8.36
N LEU A 879 37.59 -27.64 -9.01
CA LEU A 879 36.70 -26.44 -8.90
C LEU A 879 37.41 -25.25 -9.58
N ALA A 880 36.74 -24.50 -10.47
CA ALA A 880 37.35 -23.38 -11.21
C ALA A 880 37.47 -22.09 -10.36
N VAL A 881 36.56 -21.91 -9.40
CA VAL A 881 36.50 -20.74 -8.50
C VAL A 881 36.07 -21.22 -7.11
N ILE A 882 36.80 -20.80 -6.06
CA ILE A 882 36.46 -21.07 -4.65
C ILE A 882 36.04 -19.75 -4.00
N ASN A 883 34.89 -19.72 -3.34
CA ASN A 883 34.47 -18.54 -2.55
C ASN A 883 35.28 -18.48 -1.24
N LEU A 884 36.24 -17.56 -1.17
CA LEU A 884 37.08 -17.36 0.00
C LEU A 884 36.41 -16.49 1.08
N GLY A 885 35.22 -15.95 0.81
CA GLY A 885 34.49 -15.08 1.73
C GLY A 885 35.00 -13.64 1.77
N VAL A 886 34.15 -12.73 2.25
CA VAL A 886 34.37 -11.29 2.16
C VAL A 886 35.48 -10.76 3.08
N CYS A 887 35.76 -11.44 4.19
CA CYS A 887 36.84 -11.06 5.10
C CYS A 887 38.22 -11.17 4.45
N ASN A 888 38.37 -12.06 3.46
CA ASN A 888 39.61 -12.29 2.73
C ASN A 888 39.80 -11.33 1.53
N LEU A 889 38.90 -10.35 1.35
CA LEU A 889 39.03 -9.33 0.33
C LEU A 889 40.02 -8.21 0.75
N PRO A 890 40.63 -7.49 -0.23
CA PRO A 890 41.55 -6.40 0.07
C PRO A 890 40.94 -5.36 1.03
N PRO A 891 41.66 -4.91 2.08
CA PRO A 891 41.12 -3.97 3.09
C PRO A 891 40.55 -2.67 2.51
N THR A 892 41.19 -2.14 1.46
CA THR A 892 40.72 -0.93 0.74
C THR A 892 39.38 -1.18 0.05
N PHE A 893 39.18 -2.36 -0.54
CA PHE A 893 37.91 -2.75 -1.15
C PHE A 893 36.83 -2.96 -0.08
N ARG A 894 37.15 -3.65 1.02
CA ARG A 894 36.22 -3.84 2.15
C ARG A 894 35.70 -2.50 2.68
N THR A 895 36.60 -1.53 2.85
CA THR A 895 36.25 -0.17 3.33
C THR A 895 35.37 0.59 2.32
N ASP A 896 35.68 0.50 1.01
CA ASP A 896 34.85 1.13 -0.03
C ASP A 896 33.44 0.55 -0.09
N ILE A 897 33.30 -0.78 -0.03
CA ILE A 897 31.98 -1.43 -0.01
C ILE A 897 31.25 -1.13 1.29
N ALA A 898 31.92 -1.11 2.44
CA ALA A 898 31.31 -0.76 3.71
C ALA A 898 30.70 0.66 3.69
N ASN A 899 31.44 1.65 3.16
CA ASN A 899 30.94 3.02 3.00
C ASN A 899 29.73 3.10 2.05
N LYS A 900 29.73 2.32 0.97
CA LYS A 900 28.58 2.23 0.06
C LYS A 900 27.38 1.58 0.73
N MET A 901 27.58 0.47 1.46
CA MET A 901 26.51 -0.20 2.20
C MET A 901 25.88 0.71 3.25
N LEU A 902 26.68 1.51 3.98
CA LEU A 902 26.17 2.52 4.90
C LEU A 902 25.26 3.54 4.19
N ALA A 903 25.70 4.06 3.04
CA ALA A 903 24.88 4.99 2.25
C ALA A 903 23.58 4.33 1.76
N HIS A 904 23.64 3.09 1.28
CA HIS A 904 22.46 2.34 0.84
C HIS A 904 21.50 2.03 1.99
N ILE A 905 22.01 1.76 3.20
CA ILE A 905 21.20 1.54 4.40
C ILE A 905 20.38 2.79 4.74
N GLU A 906 21.00 3.98 4.74
CA GLU A 906 20.30 5.23 5.00
C GLU A 906 19.29 5.58 3.89
N GLN A 907 19.66 5.38 2.62
CA GLN A 907 18.74 5.55 1.49
C GLN A 907 17.55 4.60 1.57
N TYR A 908 17.79 3.33 1.92
CA TYR A 908 16.76 2.32 2.08
C TYR A 908 15.80 2.66 3.21
N LYS A 909 16.33 3.09 4.37
CA LYS A 909 15.54 3.58 5.49
C LYS A 909 14.65 4.77 5.08
N GLY A 910 15.22 5.76 4.40
CA GLY A 910 14.49 6.93 3.93
C GLY A 910 13.38 6.56 2.94
N SER A 911 13.70 5.74 1.93
CA SER A 911 12.76 5.29 0.90
C SER A 911 11.62 4.42 1.47
N TRP A 912 11.92 3.56 2.44
CA TRP A 912 10.90 2.74 3.10
C TRP A 912 9.83 3.59 3.78
N LEU A 913 10.24 4.53 4.63
CA LEU A 913 9.36 5.34 5.47
C LEU A 913 8.50 6.34 4.69
N GLN A 914 8.77 6.57 3.40
CA GLN A 914 7.94 7.42 2.56
C GLN A 914 6.57 6.81 2.25
N ARG A 915 6.48 5.48 2.12
CA ARG A 915 5.25 4.80 1.66
C ARG A 915 4.82 3.60 2.51
N HIS A 916 5.62 3.20 3.49
CA HIS A 916 5.39 2.01 4.29
C HIS A 916 5.51 2.31 5.78
N PHE A 917 4.82 1.52 6.59
CA PHE A 917 4.90 1.58 8.05
C PHE A 917 6.30 1.20 8.55
N PRO A 918 6.76 1.73 9.71
CA PRO A 918 8.10 1.44 10.24
C PRO A 918 8.30 -0.02 10.70
N GLN A 919 7.23 -0.75 10.96
CA GLN A 919 7.28 -2.19 11.28
C GLN A 919 7.93 -2.98 10.13
N GLY A 920 8.75 -3.99 10.44
CA GLY A 920 9.50 -4.78 9.45
C GLY A 920 10.79 -4.13 8.92
N LEU A 921 10.96 -2.81 9.10
CA LEU A 921 12.17 -2.10 8.67
C LEU A 921 13.41 -2.56 9.44
N GLN A 922 13.30 -2.68 10.76
CA GLN A 922 14.43 -3.09 11.61
C GLN A 922 14.96 -4.48 11.23
N ASP A 923 14.07 -5.43 10.95
CA ASP A 923 14.45 -6.78 10.51
C ASP A 923 15.21 -6.73 9.18
N SER A 924 14.74 -5.91 8.24
CA SER A 924 15.37 -5.76 6.92
C SER A 924 16.73 -5.04 7.01
N LEU A 925 16.85 -4.04 7.90
CA LEU A 925 18.10 -3.34 8.19
C LEU A 925 19.12 -4.23 8.91
N LEU A 926 18.66 -5.16 9.77
CA LEU A 926 19.53 -6.08 10.50
C LEU A 926 20.37 -6.95 9.54
N VAL A 927 19.80 -7.35 8.41
CA VAL A 927 20.53 -8.16 7.42
C VAL A 927 21.61 -7.36 6.71
N LEU A 928 21.29 -6.14 6.26
CA LEU A 928 22.27 -5.27 5.60
C LEU A 928 23.39 -4.86 6.57
N THR A 929 23.04 -4.55 7.82
CA THR A 929 24.02 -4.23 8.86
C THR A 929 24.85 -5.45 9.25
N SER A 930 24.28 -6.65 9.36
CA SER A 930 25.04 -7.88 9.60
C SER A 930 26.10 -8.15 8.51
N ALA A 931 25.73 -7.94 7.24
CA ALA A 931 26.67 -8.03 6.13
C ALA A 931 27.75 -6.93 6.18
N LEU A 932 27.39 -5.70 6.57
CA LEU A 932 28.34 -4.61 6.80
C LEU A 932 29.35 -4.96 7.91
N HIS A 933 28.91 -5.52 9.03
CA HIS A 933 29.81 -5.90 10.14
C HIS A 933 30.83 -6.96 9.70
N ARG A 934 30.45 -7.90 8.84
CA ARG A 934 31.37 -8.90 8.27
C ARG A 934 32.47 -8.27 7.44
N LEU A 935 32.17 -7.24 6.65
CA LEU A 935 33.19 -6.50 5.89
C LEU A 935 34.21 -5.80 6.81
N LEU A 936 33.81 -5.45 8.03
CA LEU A 936 34.58 -4.64 8.97
C LEU A 936 35.31 -5.43 10.08
N GLN A 937 35.27 -6.77 10.09
CA GLN A 937 35.74 -7.61 11.22
C GLN A 937 37.21 -7.45 11.66
N ASP A 938 38.04 -6.62 10.98
CA ASP A 938 39.43 -6.29 11.36
C ASP A 938 39.70 -4.77 11.50
N ILE A 939 38.68 -3.93 11.33
CA ILE A 939 38.81 -2.47 11.31
C ILE A 939 38.05 -1.95 12.54
N SER A 940 38.75 -1.37 13.51
CA SER A 940 38.09 -0.76 14.68
C SER A 940 37.08 0.28 14.21
N LEU A 941 35.81 0.15 14.61
CA LEU A 941 34.70 1.07 14.28
C LEU A 941 35.05 2.54 14.56
N GLU A 942 35.94 2.81 15.52
CA GLU A 942 36.47 4.14 15.83
C GLU A 942 37.22 4.81 14.66
N LEU A 943 37.91 4.03 13.80
CA LEU A 943 38.67 4.59 12.66
C LEU A 943 37.78 5.07 11.51
N LEU A 944 36.55 4.56 11.39
CA LEU A 944 35.60 5.02 10.37
C LEU A 944 34.90 6.31 10.79
N CYS A 945 34.59 6.49 12.08
CA CYS A 945 34.08 7.76 12.61
C CYS A 945 35.12 8.88 12.55
N CYS A 946 36.42 8.59 12.67
CA CYS A 946 37.48 9.60 12.56
C CYS A 946 37.76 10.08 11.11
N SER A 947 37.17 9.46 10.08
CA SER A 947 37.38 9.88 8.68
C SER A 947 36.34 10.87 8.15
N ARG A 948 35.33 11.22 8.96
CA ARG A 948 34.36 12.31 8.70
C ARG A 948 33.92 12.95 10.01
N PHE A 949 34.75 13.87 10.51
CA PHE A 949 34.30 15.06 11.24
C PHE A 949 34.93 16.27 10.58
#